data_AF-A0A521U8J2-F1
#
_entry.id   AF-A0A521U8J2-F1
#
_cell.length_a   1.000
_cell.length_b   1.000
_cell.length_c   1.000
_cell.angle_alpha   90.00
_cell.angle_beta   90.00
_cell.angle_gamma   90.00
#
_symmetry.space_group_name_H-M   'P 1'
#
loop_
_entity.id
_entity.type
_entity.pdbx_description
1 polymer ?
#
loop_
_entity_poly.entity_id
_entity_poly.type
_entity_poly.pdbx_seq_one_letter_code
_entity_poly.pdbx_strand_id
1 'polypeptide(L)'
;MTDGEVDHLAQRDHADPHRVLGAHPVDGGTVLRAWRPRAEAVAVSLADGRLMPMERIHDAGLWAVWTESVVTDRRYRIESVFEGVSWSSLEPWNFLPTLGPVDEYLFGEGRHWNLHQRLGAHPREVDGVPGVSFAVWAPNARAVSVIGDWNLWDPATHPLRRIGGLGLWEIFVPDVPTGARYKFDLVTSWGESLRKSDPYASFAELRPGQASVVFASRHVWRDDAWIASRASRSAQSAPMSIYEVHAGSWRRGEDDRWLTWRELAPLLADHVASLGFTHVELMPVGEHPFDASWGYQVTGYFAPTARYGDPDDLRAFVDHLHGRGIGVIVDWVPAHFPKDTFALGRFDGTALFEHLDPRQGEHPDWGTFVFNYGRREVRNFLLASARAWIADFHFDGLRVDAVASMLYLDYSRTQDGWVPNPHGGRENLDAVSLLHELNALLHGDFPGVAVIAEESTAWPAVTRPVYVGGLGFTLKWNMGWMHDTLRYFQHDPVHRRHHHHELTFGLLYAFSEHFVLPLSHDEVVHGKGSMLGKMPGDRWQRFANLRALYGWMWCHPGRKLLFMGSEFGAPAEWSEERGLDWSLLDDPMHRGVSALLSDLNQLYRSTGALWRLDDSGEGFRWIEADDQAQSVFSFVRYGAAGEVAALCVLNATPVVRENYRLGVPREGRWREAINTDSAIYGGSDVGNSGAVETVEVASHGQPWSVTLRLPPLGVLVLIHEPLSQVMRAGR
;
A
#
# COMPACT_ATOMS: atom_id res chain seq x y z
N MET A 1 -25.20 -10.79 -42.82
CA MET A 1 -26.01 -11.10 -41.64
C MET A 1 -26.48 -12.52 -41.81
N THR A 2 -26.09 -13.43 -40.93
CA THR A 2 -26.61 -14.81 -40.94
C THR A 2 -27.92 -14.87 -40.15
N ASP A 3 -28.75 -15.87 -40.42
CA ASP A 3 -29.98 -16.12 -39.65
C ASP A 3 -29.65 -16.23 -38.15
N GLY A 4 -30.33 -15.44 -37.31
CA GLY A 4 -30.21 -15.47 -35.84
C GLY A 4 -29.25 -14.44 -35.19
N GLU A 5 -28.36 -13.76 -35.92
CA GLU A 5 -27.43 -12.77 -35.30
C GLU A 5 -28.18 -11.64 -34.57
N VAL A 6 -29.34 -11.24 -35.09
CA VAL A 6 -30.18 -10.20 -34.49
C VAL A 6 -30.88 -10.68 -33.22
N ASP A 7 -31.32 -11.94 -33.20
CA ASP A 7 -31.93 -12.55 -32.03
C ASP A 7 -30.92 -12.66 -30.89
N HIS A 8 -29.67 -13.01 -31.22
CA HIS A 8 -28.57 -13.06 -30.26
C HIS A 8 -28.29 -11.68 -29.66
N LEU A 9 -28.30 -10.61 -30.46
CA LEU A 9 -28.15 -9.25 -29.94
C LEU A 9 -29.32 -8.86 -29.04
N ALA A 10 -30.56 -9.18 -29.45
CA ALA A 10 -31.78 -8.94 -28.68
C ALA A 10 -31.82 -9.69 -27.35
N GLN A 11 -31.29 -10.91 -27.32
CA GLN A 11 -31.22 -11.77 -26.13
C GLN A 11 -29.98 -11.50 -25.26
N ARG A 12 -29.17 -10.49 -25.62
CA ARG A 12 -27.89 -10.17 -24.94
C ARG A 12 -26.94 -11.37 -24.91
N ASP A 13 -26.79 -12.03 -26.06
CA ASP A 13 -25.99 -13.22 -26.29
C ASP A 13 -25.14 -13.10 -27.58
N HIS A 14 -24.56 -11.93 -27.81
CA HIS A 14 -23.78 -11.64 -29.00
C HIS A 14 -22.33 -11.28 -28.63
N ALA A 15 -21.37 -12.09 -29.09
CA ALA A 15 -19.96 -11.90 -28.76
C ALA A 15 -19.28 -10.77 -29.55
N ASP A 16 -19.80 -10.38 -30.72
CA ASP A 16 -19.17 -9.34 -31.55
C ASP A 16 -20.18 -8.41 -32.25
N PRO A 17 -20.84 -7.49 -31.52
CA PRO A 17 -21.84 -6.60 -32.09
C PRO A 17 -21.36 -5.76 -33.29
N HIS A 18 -20.04 -5.51 -33.40
CA HIS A 18 -19.45 -4.73 -34.49
C HIS A 18 -19.54 -5.43 -35.86
N ARG A 19 -19.80 -6.76 -35.90
CA ARG A 19 -20.06 -7.48 -37.15
C ARG A 19 -21.43 -7.20 -37.75
N VAL A 20 -22.37 -6.71 -36.94
CA VAL A 20 -23.75 -6.45 -37.35
C VAL A 20 -24.02 -4.95 -37.39
N LEU A 21 -23.64 -4.24 -36.33
CA LEU A 21 -23.91 -2.83 -36.09
C LEU A 21 -22.86 -1.94 -36.77
N GLY A 22 -23.23 -0.68 -37.03
CA GLY A 22 -22.36 0.28 -37.71
C GLY A 22 -22.49 0.25 -39.24
N ALA A 23 -21.48 0.77 -39.94
CA ALA A 23 -21.43 0.84 -41.40
C ALA A 23 -20.74 -0.40 -41.97
N HIS A 24 -21.43 -1.12 -42.86
CA HIS A 24 -20.92 -2.34 -43.50
C HIS A 24 -20.94 -2.19 -45.02
N PRO A 25 -19.79 -2.34 -45.70
CA PRO A 25 -19.78 -2.36 -47.16
C PRO A 25 -20.52 -3.59 -47.67
N VAL A 26 -21.35 -3.40 -48.69
CA VAL A 26 -22.08 -4.46 -49.40
C VAL A 26 -21.96 -4.21 -50.91
N ASP A 27 -22.36 -5.20 -51.72
CA ASP A 27 -22.38 -5.01 -53.17
C ASP A 27 -23.25 -3.80 -53.54
N GLY A 28 -22.64 -2.83 -54.23
CA GLY A 28 -23.31 -1.62 -54.71
C GLY A 28 -23.49 -0.50 -53.68
N GLY A 29 -22.97 -0.60 -52.44
CA GLY A 29 -23.07 0.50 -51.49
C GLY A 29 -22.68 0.17 -50.04
N THR A 30 -23.28 0.88 -49.10
CA THR A 30 -23.10 0.67 -47.65
C THR A 30 -24.45 0.44 -46.99
N VAL A 31 -24.53 -0.55 -46.10
CA VAL A 31 -25.65 -0.69 -45.16
C VAL A 31 -25.24 -0.16 -43.80
N LEU A 32 -26.04 0.76 -43.26
CA LEU A 32 -25.89 1.36 -41.95
C LEU A 32 -26.90 0.69 -41.02
N ARG A 33 -26.44 0.13 -39.91
CA ARG A 33 -27.31 -0.49 -38.90
C ARG A 33 -27.10 0.17 -37.55
N ALA A 34 -28.21 0.54 -36.92
CA ALA A 34 -28.22 1.20 -35.62
C ALA A 34 -29.01 0.35 -34.61
N TRP A 35 -28.42 0.17 -33.43
CA TRP A 35 -29.08 -0.48 -32.31
C TRP A 35 -29.69 0.56 -31.39
N ARG A 36 -31.02 0.67 -31.39
CA ARG A 36 -31.78 1.63 -30.58
C ARG A 36 -33.01 0.96 -29.99
N PRO A 37 -32.83 0.14 -28.93
CA PRO A 37 -33.93 -0.44 -28.18
C PRO A 37 -34.89 0.66 -27.73
N ARG A 38 -36.20 0.45 -27.91
CA ARG A 38 -37.28 1.39 -27.51
C ARG A 38 -37.39 2.70 -28.30
N ALA A 39 -36.56 2.95 -29.32
CA ALA A 39 -36.74 4.15 -30.16
C ALA A 39 -38.03 4.07 -31.00
N GLU A 40 -38.73 5.18 -31.15
CA GLU A 40 -39.94 5.31 -31.97
C GLU A 40 -39.61 5.55 -33.45
N ALA A 41 -38.55 6.30 -33.72
CA ALA A 41 -38.03 6.59 -35.05
C ALA A 41 -36.51 6.71 -35.00
N VAL A 42 -35.84 6.30 -36.08
CA VAL A 42 -34.39 6.40 -36.23
C VAL A 42 -34.04 6.90 -37.63
N ALA A 43 -33.06 7.80 -37.73
CA ALA A 43 -32.47 8.25 -38.98
C ALA A 43 -30.94 8.33 -38.83
N VAL A 44 -30.22 8.31 -39.94
CA VAL A 44 -28.77 8.54 -39.98
C VAL A 44 -28.48 9.87 -40.66
N SER A 45 -27.68 10.70 -40.00
CA SER A 45 -27.10 11.93 -40.55
C SER A 45 -25.66 11.65 -40.96
N LEU A 46 -25.41 11.56 -42.26
CA LEU A 46 -24.08 11.36 -42.83
C LEU A 46 -23.22 12.62 -42.71
N ALA A 47 -21.90 12.46 -42.75
CA ALA A 47 -20.95 13.57 -42.65
C ALA A 47 -21.07 14.60 -43.80
N ASP A 48 -21.67 14.20 -44.94
CA ASP A 48 -21.96 15.07 -46.08
C ASP A 48 -23.29 15.85 -45.94
N GLY A 49 -23.97 15.73 -44.80
CA GLY A 49 -25.21 16.44 -44.48
C GLY A 49 -26.50 15.75 -44.92
N ARG A 50 -26.42 14.57 -45.55
CA ARG A 50 -27.62 13.79 -45.89
C ARG A 50 -28.24 13.16 -44.63
N LEU A 51 -29.54 13.39 -44.44
CA LEU A 51 -30.37 12.74 -43.43
C LEU A 51 -31.22 11.65 -44.08
N MET A 52 -31.08 10.41 -43.62
CA MET A 52 -31.77 9.25 -44.19
C MET A 52 -32.57 8.51 -43.10
N PRO A 53 -33.91 8.42 -43.20
CA PRO A 53 -34.71 7.59 -42.30
C PRO A 53 -34.27 6.13 -42.36
N MET A 54 -34.24 5.46 -41.21
CA MET A 54 -33.92 4.04 -41.11
C MET A 54 -35.21 3.24 -40.92
N GLU A 55 -35.26 2.05 -41.52
CA GLU A 55 -36.35 1.10 -41.34
C GLU A 55 -36.09 0.23 -40.12
N ARG A 56 -37.11 -0.02 -39.30
CA ARG A 56 -37.02 -0.99 -38.21
C ARG A 56 -37.07 -2.39 -38.81
N ILE A 57 -35.95 -3.09 -38.75
CA ILE A 57 -35.82 -4.46 -39.28
C ILE A 57 -36.00 -5.55 -38.23
N HIS A 58 -36.05 -5.18 -36.94
CA HIS A 58 -36.37 -6.09 -35.83
C HIS A 58 -37.00 -5.37 -34.64
N ASP A 59 -38.01 -5.98 -34.00
CA ASP A 59 -38.79 -5.38 -32.91
C ASP A 59 -37.96 -5.09 -31.64
N ALA A 60 -36.85 -5.80 -31.46
CA ALA A 60 -35.90 -5.52 -30.37
C ALA A 60 -35.16 -4.18 -30.50
N GLY A 61 -35.34 -3.46 -31.62
CA GLY A 61 -34.75 -2.13 -31.83
C GLY A 61 -33.55 -2.11 -32.78
N LEU A 62 -33.48 -3.02 -33.74
CA LEU A 62 -32.51 -2.95 -34.83
C LEU A 62 -33.11 -2.15 -36.00
N TRP A 63 -32.38 -1.14 -36.44
CA TRP A 63 -32.76 -0.27 -37.55
C TRP A 63 -31.70 -0.36 -38.65
N ALA A 64 -32.11 -0.24 -39.91
CA ALA A 64 -31.19 -0.24 -41.03
C ALA A 64 -31.57 0.73 -42.14
N VAL A 65 -30.57 1.22 -42.87
CA VAL A 65 -30.75 1.89 -44.15
C VAL A 65 -29.61 1.53 -45.09
N TRP A 66 -29.91 1.41 -46.37
CA TRP A 66 -28.92 1.22 -47.42
C TRP A 66 -28.70 2.51 -48.20
N THR A 67 -27.45 2.78 -48.57
CA THR A 67 -27.08 3.89 -49.43
C THR A 67 -26.13 3.40 -50.51
N GLU A 68 -26.28 3.91 -51.74
CA GLU A 68 -25.35 3.66 -52.85
C GLU A 68 -23.96 4.26 -52.60
N SER A 69 -23.84 5.18 -51.64
CA SER A 69 -22.57 5.79 -51.28
C SER A 69 -21.69 4.85 -50.46
N VAL A 70 -20.39 4.85 -50.75
CA VAL A 70 -19.40 4.23 -49.86
C VAL A 70 -19.19 5.18 -48.67
N VAL A 71 -19.69 4.79 -47.49
CA VAL A 71 -19.51 5.59 -46.27
C VAL A 71 -18.14 5.27 -45.70
N THR A 72 -17.17 6.15 -45.99
CA THR A 72 -15.80 6.04 -45.47
C THR A 72 -15.58 6.87 -44.21
N ASP A 73 -16.30 8.00 -44.07
CA ASP A 73 -16.26 8.79 -42.84
C ASP A 73 -17.11 8.11 -41.77
N ARG A 74 -16.43 7.74 -40.68
CA ARG A 74 -17.03 6.99 -39.59
C ARG A 74 -17.81 7.86 -38.59
N ARG A 75 -17.83 9.17 -38.78
CA ARG A 75 -18.41 10.15 -37.86
C ARG A 75 -19.86 10.55 -38.21
N TYR A 76 -20.62 9.64 -38.82
CA TYR A 76 -22.06 9.87 -38.99
C TYR A 76 -22.78 9.79 -37.64
N ARG A 77 -23.90 10.51 -37.53
CA ARG A 77 -24.73 10.53 -36.33
C ARG A 77 -26.01 9.74 -36.56
N ILE A 78 -26.48 9.09 -35.51
CA ILE A 78 -27.80 8.47 -35.46
C ILE A 78 -28.72 9.43 -34.70
N GLU A 79 -29.78 9.83 -35.38
CA GLU A 79 -30.88 10.62 -34.84
C GLU A 79 -31.97 9.66 -34.39
N SER A 80 -32.31 9.65 -33.11
CA SER A 80 -33.31 8.75 -32.51
C SER A 80 -34.39 9.55 -31.79
N VAL A 81 -35.64 9.08 -31.83
CA VAL A 81 -36.74 9.65 -31.06
C VAL A 81 -37.16 8.67 -29.97
N PHE A 82 -37.17 9.12 -28.72
CA PHE A 82 -37.66 8.37 -27.57
C PHE A 82 -38.72 9.21 -26.87
N GLU A 83 -39.95 8.70 -26.73
CA GLU A 83 -41.05 9.40 -26.06
C GLU A 83 -41.25 10.84 -26.60
N GLY A 84 -41.15 11.00 -27.92
CA GLY A 84 -41.22 12.30 -28.59
C GLY A 84 -40.00 13.22 -28.46
N VAL A 85 -38.94 12.82 -27.74
CA VAL A 85 -37.69 13.59 -27.59
C VAL A 85 -36.63 13.10 -28.58
N SER A 86 -36.06 14.02 -29.37
CA SER A 86 -34.97 13.71 -30.30
C SER A 86 -33.62 13.69 -29.60
N TRP A 87 -32.81 12.68 -29.92
CA TRP A 87 -31.44 12.49 -29.46
C TRP A 87 -30.51 12.23 -30.64
N SER A 88 -29.35 12.89 -30.65
CA SER A 88 -28.33 12.74 -31.70
C SER A 88 -27.04 12.20 -31.09
N SER A 89 -26.57 11.03 -31.55
CA SER A 89 -25.30 10.45 -31.07
C SER A 89 -24.44 9.95 -32.22
N LEU A 90 -23.12 9.94 -32.03
CA LEU A 90 -22.26 9.12 -32.88
C LEU A 90 -22.54 7.62 -32.64
N GLU A 91 -22.20 6.78 -33.62
CA GLU A 91 -22.43 5.33 -33.52
C GLU A 91 -21.19 4.60 -32.95
N PRO A 92 -21.27 4.01 -31.75
CA PRO A 92 -20.12 3.37 -31.09
C PRO A 92 -19.50 2.23 -31.90
N TRP A 93 -20.32 1.44 -32.60
CA TRP A 93 -19.85 0.25 -33.34
C TRP A 93 -19.14 0.54 -34.65
N ASN A 94 -18.90 1.81 -34.96
CA ASN A 94 -18.18 2.20 -36.16
C ASN A 94 -16.67 2.40 -35.92
N PHE A 95 -16.24 2.44 -34.65
CA PHE A 95 -14.84 2.64 -34.28
C PHE A 95 -14.08 1.30 -34.23
N LEU A 96 -12.82 1.30 -34.69
CA LEU A 96 -11.93 0.14 -34.62
C LEU A 96 -11.57 -0.23 -33.18
N PRO A 97 -11.10 -1.48 -32.92
CA PRO A 97 -10.54 -1.88 -31.64
C PRO A 97 -9.49 -0.90 -31.11
N THR A 98 -9.63 -0.52 -29.83
CA THR A 98 -8.66 0.31 -29.12
C THR A 98 -7.57 -0.51 -28.40
N LEU A 99 -7.71 -1.83 -28.43
CA LEU A 99 -6.71 -2.82 -28.02
C LEU A 99 -6.07 -3.42 -29.27
N GLY A 100 -4.72 -3.49 -29.27
CA GLY A 100 -3.96 -4.04 -30.38
C GLY A 100 -3.45 -5.47 -30.12
N PRO A 101 -2.90 -6.14 -31.15
CA PRO A 101 -2.36 -7.51 -31.02
C PRO A 101 -1.22 -7.65 -30.00
N VAL A 102 -0.46 -6.57 -29.76
CA VAL A 102 0.61 -6.55 -28.75
C VAL A 102 0.03 -6.55 -27.33
N ASP A 103 -1.05 -5.80 -27.10
CA ASP A 103 -1.71 -5.78 -25.79
C ASP A 103 -2.27 -7.18 -25.47
N GLU A 104 -2.92 -7.83 -26.45
CA GLU A 104 -3.42 -9.21 -26.31
C GLU A 104 -2.29 -10.21 -26.03
N TYR A 105 -1.20 -10.14 -26.79
CA TYR A 105 -0.06 -11.04 -26.62
C TYR A 105 0.57 -10.91 -25.22
N LEU A 106 0.87 -9.68 -24.79
CA LEU A 106 1.47 -9.44 -23.47
C LEU A 106 0.53 -9.82 -22.32
N PHE A 107 -0.78 -9.59 -22.50
CA PHE A 107 -1.79 -10.02 -21.53
C PHE A 107 -1.85 -11.55 -21.41
N GLY A 108 -1.85 -12.29 -22.52
CA GLY A 108 -1.82 -13.76 -22.52
C GLY A 108 -0.55 -14.37 -21.95
N GLU A 109 0.57 -13.66 -22.03
CA GLU A 109 1.83 -14.04 -21.38
C GLU A 109 1.89 -13.62 -19.90
N GLY A 110 0.93 -12.82 -19.41
CA GLY A 110 0.90 -12.32 -18.05
C GLY A 110 2.04 -11.34 -17.75
N ARG A 111 2.48 -10.56 -18.76
CA ARG A 111 3.66 -9.67 -18.72
C ARG A 111 3.38 -8.26 -19.22
N HIS A 112 2.12 -7.84 -19.23
CA HIS A 112 1.74 -6.49 -19.62
C HIS A 112 1.83 -5.53 -18.41
N TRP A 113 2.97 -4.85 -18.21
CA TRP A 113 3.20 -4.05 -16.99
C TRP A 113 2.35 -2.79 -16.85
N ASN A 114 1.86 -2.25 -17.97
CA ASN A 114 0.96 -1.09 -18.02
C ASN A 114 -0.49 -1.51 -18.34
N LEU A 115 -0.91 -2.69 -17.86
CA LEU A 115 -2.18 -3.31 -18.24
C LEU A 115 -3.38 -2.41 -17.94
N HIS A 116 -3.33 -1.71 -16.81
CA HIS A 116 -4.36 -0.77 -16.37
C HIS A 116 -4.47 0.50 -17.22
N GLN A 117 -3.50 0.78 -18.09
CA GLN A 117 -3.59 1.87 -19.08
C GLN A 117 -4.30 1.43 -20.38
N ARG A 118 -4.62 0.13 -20.47
CA ARG A 118 -5.31 -0.50 -21.61
C ARG A 118 -6.67 -1.03 -21.23
N LEU A 119 -6.74 -1.79 -20.13
CA LEU A 119 -7.99 -2.25 -19.53
C LEU A 119 -8.58 -1.19 -18.61
N GLY A 120 -9.89 -1.24 -18.45
CA GLY A 120 -10.71 -0.27 -17.75
C GLY A 120 -11.25 0.84 -18.64
N ALA A 121 -11.57 1.99 -18.05
CA ALA A 121 -12.09 3.16 -18.75
C ALA A 121 -11.03 4.24 -18.99
N HIS A 122 -10.77 4.55 -20.26
CA HIS A 122 -9.74 5.49 -20.69
C HIS A 122 -10.31 6.58 -21.59
N PRO A 123 -10.45 7.82 -21.09
CA PRO A 123 -10.70 8.99 -21.92
C PRO A 123 -9.63 9.10 -23.01
N ARG A 124 -10.04 9.15 -24.27
CA ARG A 124 -9.14 9.29 -25.43
C ARG A 124 -9.86 9.83 -26.65
N GLU A 125 -9.07 10.21 -27.64
CA GLU A 125 -9.55 10.58 -28.96
C GLU A 125 -9.31 9.43 -29.94
N VAL A 126 -10.35 9.03 -30.68
CA VAL A 126 -10.28 8.02 -31.75
C VAL A 126 -10.85 8.65 -33.02
N ASP A 127 -10.07 8.66 -34.11
CA ASP A 127 -10.46 9.28 -35.39
C ASP A 127 -10.96 10.74 -35.26
N GLY A 128 -10.34 11.51 -34.36
CA GLY A 128 -10.72 12.91 -34.10
C GLY A 128 -11.97 13.09 -33.22
N VAL A 129 -12.49 12.01 -32.63
CA VAL A 129 -13.68 12.03 -31.76
C VAL A 129 -13.26 11.77 -30.32
N PRO A 130 -13.58 12.66 -29.37
CA PRO A 130 -13.37 12.41 -27.96
C PRO A 130 -14.41 11.42 -27.42
N GLY A 131 -13.97 10.54 -26.52
CA GLY A 131 -14.82 9.58 -25.86
C GLY A 131 -14.05 8.73 -24.86
N VAL A 132 -14.60 7.58 -24.51
CA VAL A 132 -13.98 6.66 -23.55
C VAL A 132 -13.89 5.28 -24.16
N SER A 133 -12.68 4.72 -24.13
CA SER A 133 -12.46 3.29 -24.39
C SER A 133 -12.73 2.52 -23.11
N PHE A 134 -13.60 1.52 -23.16
CA PHE A 134 -13.87 0.59 -22.07
C PHE A 134 -13.35 -0.78 -22.46
N ALA A 135 -12.56 -1.41 -21.60
CA ALA A 135 -12.13 -2.78 -21.80
C ALA A 135 -12.11 -3.59 -20.50
N VAL A 136 -12.55 -4.85 -20.55
CA VAL A 136 -12.62 -5.71 -19.37
C VAL A 136 -12.33 -7.17 -19.70
N TRP A 137 -11.67 -7.88 -18.79
CA TRP A 137 -11.42 -9.31 -18.92
C TRP A 137 -12.56 -10.12 -18.29
N ALA A 138 -13.27 -10.89 -19.12
CA ALA A 138 -14.39 -11.74 -18.70
C ALA A 138 -14.54 -12.92 -19.68
N PRO A 139 -13.61 -13.90 -19.64
CA PRO A 139 -13.49 -14.89 -20.70
C PRO A 139 -14.65 -15.87 -20.81
N ASN A 140 -15.37 -16.11 -19.71
CA ASN A 140 -16.50 -17.03 -19.67
C ASN A 140 -17.87 -16.34 -19.81
N ALA A 141 -17.89 -15.00 -19.89
CA ALA A 141 -19.12 -14.27 -20.18
C ALA A 141 -19.60 -14.56 -21.60
N ARG A 142 -20.92 -14.64 -21.78
CA ARG A 142 -21.59 -14.77 -23.08
C ARG A 142 -21.70 -13.41 -23.78
N ALA A 143 -21.96 -12.37 -23.00
CA ALA A 143 -22.01 -10.99 -23.45
C ALA A 143 -21.60 -10.05 -22.32
N VAL A 144 -21.05 -8.89 -22.70
CA VAL A 144 -20.72 -7.81 -21.76
C VAL A 144 -21.27 -6.51 -22.33
N SER A 145 -21.80 -5.64 -21.48
CA SER A 145 -22.25 -4.30 -21.83
C SER A 145 -21.70 -3.29 -20.83
N VAL A 146 -21.39 -2.09 -21.30
CA VAL A 146 -21.06 -0.97 -20.40
C VAL A 146 -22.33 -0.20 -20.09
N ILE A 147 -22.61 -0.01 -18.80
CA ILE A 147 -23.78 0.72 -18.30
C ILE A 147 -23.32 1.91 -17.48
N GLY A 148 -24.01 3.03 -17.58
CA GLY A 148 -23.63 4.24 -16.85
C GLY A 148 -24.61 5.37 -17.00
N ASP A 149 -24.22 6.54 -16.49
CA ASP A 149 -25.10 7.72 -16.45
C ASP A 149 -25.61 8.12 -17.85
N TRP A 150 -24.77 8.01 -18.89
CA TRP A 150 -25.09 8.43 -20.26
C TRP A 150 -26.11 7.53 -20.98
N ASN A 151 -26.31 6.30 -20.49
CA ASN A 151 -27.23 5.33 -21.09
C ASN A 151 -28.31 4.85 -20.12
N LEU A 152 -28.54 5.62 -19.06
CA LEU A 152 -29.55 5.35 -18.03
C LEU A 152 -29.40 3.96 -17.39
N TRP A 153 -28.17 3.47 -17.29
CA TRP A 153 -27.84 2.17 -16.74
C TRP A 153 -28.52 0.99 -17.46
N ASP A 154 -28.89 1.16 -18.74
CA ASP A 154 -29.57 0.14 -19.54
C ASP A 154 -28.56 -0.80 -20.24
N PRO A 155 -28.50 -2.09 -19.83
CA PRO A 155 -27.53 -3.04 -20.37
C PRO A 155 -27.84 -3.49 -21.80
N ALA A 156 -28.98 -3.11 -22.38
CA ALA A 156 -29.25 -3.37 -23.78
C ALA A 156 -28.53 -2.37 -24.71
N THR A 157 -28.05 -1.23 -24.21
CA THR A 157 -27.71 -0.09 -25.08
C THR A 157 -26.29 -0.09 -25.63
N HIS A 158 -25.30 -0.60 -24.89
CA HIS A 158 -23.89 -0.55 -25.29
C HIS A 158 -23.17 -1.90 -25.10
N PRO A 159 -23.59 -2.98 -25.82
CA PRO A 159 -22.86 -4.24 -25.85
C PRO A 159 -21.45 -4.12 -26.45
N LEU A 160 -20.47 -4.72 -25.77
CA LEU A 160 -19.05 -4.78 -26.14
C LEU A 160 -18.80 -5.88 -27.16
N ARG A 161 -17.71 -5.76 -27.93
CA ARG A 161 -17.16 -6.87 -28.72
C ARG A 161 -16.13 -7.63 -27.91
N ARG A 162 -16.05 -8.94 -28.12
CA ARG A 162 -14.95 -9.78 -27.67
C ARG A 162 -13.78 -9.66 -28.66
N ILE A 163 -12.60 -9.35 -28.13
CA ILE A 163 -11.34 -9.26 -28.87
C ILE A 163 -10.54 -10.55 -28.64
N GLY A 164 -10.09 -11.15 -29.74
CA GLY A 164 -9.20 -12.31 -29.72
C GLY A 164 -9.75 -13.55 -29.00
N GLY A 165 -8.82 -14.42 -28.57
CA GLY A 165 -9.15 -15.68 -27.89
C GLY A 165 -9.17 -15.60 -26.36
N LEU A 166 -8.55 -14.57 -25.78
CA LEU A 166 -8.30 -14.47 -24.32
C LEU A 166 -9.49 -13.96 -23.50
N GLY A 167 -10.58 -13.57 -24.16
CA GLY A 167 -11.80 -13.14 -23.47
C GLY A 167 -11.76 -11.70 -22.96
N LEU A 168 -11.04 -10.83 -23.68
CA LEU A 168 -11.11 -9.39 -23.50
C LEU A 168 -12.35 -8.86 -24.21
N TRP A 169 -13.11 -7.99 -23.55
CA TRP A 169 -14.25 -7.30 -24.12
C TRP A 169 -13.93 -5.82 -24.22
N GLU A 170 -14.28 -5.17 -25.32
CA GLU A 170 -13.98 -3.75 -25.52
C GLU A 170 -15.07 -3.01 -26.33
N ILE A 171 -15.18 -1.71 -26.08
CA ILE A 171 -15.91 -0.74 -26.90
C ILE A 171 -15.35 0.67 -26.69
N PHE A 172 -15.35 1.48 -27.75
CA PHE A 172 -15.19 2.94 -27.64
C PHE A 172 -16.56 3.61 -27.68
N VAL A 173 -16.90 4.37 -26.63
CA VAL A 173 -18.14 5.14 -26.57
C VAL A 173 -17.83 6.63 -26.71
N PRO A 174 -18.28 7.27 -27.80
CA PRO A 174 -18.06 8.70 -28.02
C PRO A 174 -18.83 9.55 -27.01
N ASP A 175 -18.37 10.78 -26.80
CA ASP A 175 -19.04 11.82 -26.01
C ASP A 175 -19.29 11.48 -24.52
N VAL A 176 -18.67 10.41 -23.98
CA VAL A 176 -18.70 10.11 -22.55
C VAL A 176 -17.74 11.04 -21.79
N PRO A 177 -18.22 11.84 -20.82
CA PRO A 177 -17.37 12.79 -20.11
C PRO A 177 -16.57 12.11 -18.98
N THR A 178 -15.41 12.69 -18.66
CA THR A 178 -14.76 12.45 -17.36
C THR A 178 -15.73 12.78 -16.22
N GLY A 179 -15.76 11.95 -15.18
CA GLY A 179 -16.71 12.02 -14.07
C GLY A 179 -17.96 11.17 -14.26
N ALA A 180 -18.20 10.62 -15.47
CA ALA A 180 -19.31 9.70 -15.70
C ALA A 180 -19.13 8.42 -14.88
N ARG A 181 -20.21 7.98 -14.22
CA ARG A 181 -20.23 6.72 -13.47
C ARG A 181 -20.63 5.57 -14.38
N TYR A 182 -20.01 4.41 -14.16
CA TYR A 182 -20.27 3.23 -14.94
C TYR A 182 -20.02 1.92 -14.20
N LYS A 183 -20.57 0.84 -14.75
CA LYS A 183 -20.33 -0.56 -14.40
C LYS A 183 -20.28 -1.39 -15.68
N PHE A 184 -19.76 -2.60 -15.58
CA PHE A 184 -19.98 -3.65 -16.59
C PHE A 184 -21.18 -4.50 -16.19
N ASP A 185 -22.07 -4.77 -17.14
CA ASP A 185 -23.14 -5.77 -17.01
C ASP A 185 -22.76 -7.00 -17.82
N LEU A 186 -22.58 -8.13 -17.15
CA LEU A 186 -22.10 -9.39 -17.71
C LEU A 186 -23.24 -10.40 -17.73
N VAL A 187 -23.44 -11.06 -18.86
CA VAL A 187 -24.27 -12.26 -18.95
C VAL A 187 -23.36 -13.47 -18.80
N THR A 188 -23.53 -14.23 -17.72
CA THR A 188 -22.70 -15.42 -17.44
C THR A 188 -23.00 -16.56 -18.42
N SER A 189 -22.14 -17.58 -18.46
CA SER A 189 -22.41 -18.82 -19.20
C SER A 189 -23.72 -19.51 -18.79
N TRP A 190 -24.19 -19.26 -17.57
CA TRP A 190 -25.46 -19.77 -17.02
C TRP A 190 -26.67 -18.86 -17.31
N GLY A 191 -26.47 -17.71 -17.97
CA GLY A 191 -27.53 -16.77 -18.33
C GLY A 191 -27.90 -15.76 -17.22
N GLU A 192 -27.16 -15.72 -16.12
CA GLU A 192 -27.35 -14.74 -15.05
C GLU A 192 -26.75 -13.38 -15.45
N SER A 193 -27.38 -12.27 -15.04
CA SER A 193 -26.85 -10.92 -15.24
C SER A 193 -26.11 -10.47 -13.97
N LEU A 194 -24.83 -10.13 -14.10
CA LEU A 194 -23.99 -9.61 -13.02
C LEU A 194 -23.57 -8.17 -13.31
N ARG A 195 -23.73 -7.27 -12.34
CA ARG A 195 -23.24 -5.88 -12.43
C ARG A 195 -21.97 -5.73 -11.62
N LYS A 196 -20.87 -5.41 -12.30
CA LYS A 196 -19.53 -5.35 -11.75
C LYS A 196 -18.93 -3.96 -11.86
N SER A 197 -18.25 -3.54 -10.81
CA SER A 197 -17.27 -2.46 -10.90
C SER A 197 -16.13 -2.90 -11.80
N ASP A 198 -15.50 -1.95 -12.46
CA ASP A 198 -14.31 -2.21 -13.25
C ASP A 198 -13.13 -2.61 -12.34
N PRO A 199 -12.53 -3.81 -12.52
CA PRO A 199 -11.31 -4.20 -11.82
C PRO A 199 -10.15 -3.22 -12.01
N TYR A 200 -10.12 -2.51 -13.14
CA TYR A 200 -9.08 -1.57 -13.54
C TYR A 200 -9.53 -0.11 -13.39
N ALA A 201 -10.56 0.15 -12.60
CA ALA A 201 -11.03 1.51 -12.36
C ALA A 201 -9.90 2.38 -11.81
N SER A 202 -9.70 3.55 -12.41
CA SER A 202 -8.77 4.57 -11.91
C SER A 202 -9.41 5.49 -10.85
N PHE A 203 -10.75 5.47 -10.75
CA PHE A 203 -11.52 6.16 -9.73
C PHE A 203 -12.85 5.45 -9.47
N ALA A 204 -13.42 5.64 -8.28
CA ALA A 204 -14.64 4.99 -7.83
C ALA A 204 -15.59 5.99 -7.14
N GLU A 205 -16.87 5.65 -7.05
CA GLU A 205 -17.80 6.39 -6.21
C GLU A 205 -17.44 6.23 -4.72
N LEU A 206 -17.72 7.26 -3.93
CA LEU A 206 -17.66 7.15 -2.48
C LEU A 206 -18.64 6.08 -1.99
N ARG A 207 -18.15 5.14 -1.18
CA ARG A 207 -18.99 4.11 -0.54
C ARG A 207 -20.19 4.74 0.21
N PRO A 208 -21.35 4.07 0.24
CA PRO A 208 -21.64 2.73 -0.27
C PRO A 208 -21.93 2.69 -1.78
N GLY A 209 -21.64 3.77 -2.53
CA GLY A 209 -21.58 3.74 -3.98
C GLY A 209 -20.66 2.63 -4.48
N GLN A 210 -21.00 2.06 -5.63
CA GLN A 210 -20.34 0.88 -6.18
C GLN A 210 -19.97 1.07 -7.65
N ALA A 211 -20.24 2.22 -8.27
CA ALA A 211 -19.83 2.45 -9.64
C ALA A 211 -18.35 2.84 -9.71
N SER A 212 -17.72 2.44 -10.80
CA SER A 212 -16.46 3.03 -11.24
C SER A 212 -16.73 4.40 -11.85
N VAL A 213 -15.75 5.29 -11.82
CA VAL A 213 -15.87 6.66 -12.35
C VAL A 213 -14.81 6.85 -13.43
N VAL A 214 -15.22 7.34 -14.60
CA VAL A 214 -14.29 7.69 -15.66
C VAL A 214 -13.40 8.84 -15.17
N PHE A 215 -12.08 8.65 -15.14
CA PHE A 215 -11.15 9.66 -14.66
C PHE A 215 -10.04 9.96 -15.68
N ALA A 216 -9.70 11.23 -15.84
CA ALA A 216 -8.55 11.71 -16.59
C ALA A 216 -7.76 12.66 -15.70
N SER A 217 -6.52 12.26 -15.36
CA SER A 217 -5.63 13.07 -14.54
C SER A 217 -5.26 14.38 -15.25
N ARG A 218 -5.15 15.44 -14.45
CA ARG A 218 -4.63 16.76 -14.83
C ARG A 218 -3.44 17.17 -13.96
N HIS A 219 -2.99 16.28 -13.07
CA HIS A 219 -1.88 16.54 -12.16
C HIS A 219 -0.56 16.65 -12.95
N VAL A 220 0.28 17.61 -12.54
CA VAL A 220 1.63 17.81 -13.06
C VAL A 220 2.59 17.76 -11.88
N TRP A 221 3.40 16.70 -11.83
CA TRP A 221 4.37 16.44 -10.79
C TRP A 221 5.45 17.53 -10.69
N ARG A 222 5.98 17.74 -9.48
CA ARG A 222 7.05 18.72 -9.20
C ARG A 222 8.21 18.10 -8.41
N ASP A 223 8.26 16.78 -8.34
CA ASP A 223 9.16 15.99 -7.51
C ASP A 223 10.31 15.35 -8.30
N ASP A 224 10.59 15.78 -9.54
CA ASP A 224 11.67 15.23 -10.38
C ASP A 224 13.02 15.11 -9.64
N ALA A 225 13.36 16.12 -8.83
CA ALA A 225 14.57 16.12 -8.03
C ALA A 225 14.57 15.03 -6.94
N TRP A 226 13.40 14.77 -6.33
CA TRP A 226 13.22 13.69 -5.37
C TRP A 226 13.39 12.33 -6.07
N ILE A 227 12.65 12.08 -7.15
CA ILE A 227 12.69 10.83 -7.92
C ILE A 227 14.11 10.53 -8.42
N ALA A 228 14.81 11.53 -8.97
CA ALA A 228 16.17 11.37 -9.47
C ALA A 228 17.18 10.98 -8.38
N SER A 229 16.91 11.32 -7.12
CA SER A 229 17.81 11.06 -5.99
C SER A 229 17.38 9.88 -5.12
N ARG A 230 16.19 9.29 -5.33
CA ARG A 230 15.64 8.16 -4.56
C ARG A 230 16.61 6.98 -4.47
N ALA A 231 17.22 6.57 -5.58
CA ALA A 231 18.18 5.46 -5.62
C ALA A 231 19.38 5.64 -4.67
N SER A 232 19.82 6.89 -4.45
CA SER A 232 20.92 7.21 -3.53
C SER A 232 20.51 7.29 -2.06
N ARG A 233 19.19 7.18 -1.78
CA ARG A 233 18.59 7.23 -0.44
C ARG A 233 17.84 5.94 -0.12
N SER A 234 18.29 4.81 -0.64
CA SER A 234 17.70 3.50 -0.34
C SER A 234 17.76 3.17 1.16
N ALA A 235 16.96 2.18 1.58
CA ALA A 235 16.95 1.69 2.96
C ALA A 235 18.33 1.24 3.50
N GLN A 236 19.27 0.89 2.61
CA GLN A 236 20.64 0.49 2.97
C GLN A 236 21.62 1.67 3.05
N SER A 237 21.30 2.81 2.43
CA SER A 237 22.22 3.93 2.28
C SER A 237 21.81 5.19 3.06
N ALA A 238 20.59 5.21 3.61
CA ALA A 238 20.04 6.32 4.38
C ALA A 238 19.28 5.84 5.64
N PRO A 239 19.15 6.70 6.67
CA PRO A 239 18.34 6.40 7.85
C PRO A 239 16.85 6.29 7.47
N MET A 240 16.17 5.26 7.99
CA MET A 240 14.74 5.04 7.76
C MET A 240 13.99 4.92 9.09
N SER A 241 13.18 5.94 9.36
CA SER A 241 12.25 6.04 10.48
C SER A 241 10.89 6.40 9.92
N ILE A 242 9.92 5.50 10.11
CA ILE A 242 8.62 5.47 9.45
C ILE A 242 7.54 5.86 10.46
N TYR A 243 6.70 6.80 10.08
CA TYR A 243 5.46 7.15 10.79
C TYR A 243 4.28 6.50 10.07
N GLU A 244 3.69 5.46 10.66
CA GLU A 244 2.57 4.73 10.09
C GLU A 244 1.25 5.45 10.39
N VAL A 245 0.39 5.60 9.37
CA VAL A 245 -0.78 6.49 9.40
C VAL A 245 -2.00 5.84 8.74
N HIS A 246 -3.12 5.82 9.47
CA HIS A 246 -4.44 5.70 8.85
C HIS A 246 -4.98 7.10 8.51
N ALA A 247 -5.03 7.43 7.21
CA ALA A 247 -5.40 8.77 6.73
C ALA A 247 -6.76 9.25 7.26
N GLY A 248 -7.72 8.32 7.40
CA GLY A 248 -9.07 8.65 7.83
C GLY A 248 -9.23 8.94 9.31
N SER A 249 -8.27 8.58 10.17
CA SER A 249 -8.42 8.74 11.63
C SER A 249 -7.25 9.45 12.29
N TRP A 250 -6.24 9.88 11.52
CA TRP A 250 -5.14 10.68 12.06
C TRP A 250 -5.65 12.02 12.62
N ARG A 251 -6.39 12.76 11.80
CA ARG A 251 -7.05 14.00 12.20
C ARG A 251 -8.36 14.15 11.43
N ARG A 252 -9.39 14.65 12.12
CA ARG A 252 -10.69 14.96 11.57
C ARG A 252 -10.86 16.46 11.43
N GLY A 253 -11.60 16.89 10.41
CA GLY A 253 -11.94 18.29 10.19
C GLY A 253 -13.09 18.76 11.07
N GLU A 254 -13.64 19.92 10.74
CA GLU A 254 -14.90 20.41 11.32
C GLU A 254 -16.03 19.38 11.13
N ASP A 255 -16.92 19.27 12.11
CA ASP A 255 -18.02 18.30 12.11
C ASP A 255 -17.59 16.82 11.95
N ASP A 256 -16.37 16.49 12.39
CA ASP A 256 -15.79 15.13 12.37
C ASP A 256 -15.61 14.51 10.97
N ARG A 257 -15.63 15.37 9.93
CA ARG A 257 -15.40 14.94 8.54
C ARG A 257 -13.97 14.43 8.33
N TRP A 258 -13.78 13.57 7.33
CA TRP A 258 -12.44 13.28 6.84
C TRP A 258 -11.80 14.54 6.25
N LEU A 259 -10.49 14.65 6.44
CA LEU A 259 -9.68 15.58 5.67
C LEU A 259 -9.49 15.04 4.25
N THR A 260 -9.54 15.92 3.28
CA THR A 260 -9.10 15.59 1.92
C THR A 260 -7.59 15.40 1.89
N TRP A 261 -7.06 14.72 0.88
CA TRP A 261 -5.61 14.56 0.70
C TRP A 261 -4.87 15.90 0.67
N ARG A 262 -5.49 16.94 0.07
CA ARG A 262 -4.93 18.30 0.01
C ARG A 262 -4.86 18.99 1.37
N GLU A 263 -5.82 18.73 2.25
CA GLU A 263 -5.84 19.28 3.60
C GLU A 263 -4.90 18.50 4.52
N LEU A 264 -4.83 17.18 4.36
CA LEU A 264 -3.97 16.30 5.15
C LEU A 264 -2.48 16.55 4.86
N ALA A 265 -2.10 16.73 3.59
CA ALA A 265 -0.71 16.82 3.15
C ALA A 265 0.15 17.83 3.93
N PRO A 266 -0.21 19.13 4.04
CA PRO A 266 0.61 20.09 4.79
C PRO A 266 0.64 19.80 6.30
N LEU A 267 -0.50 19.40 6.88
CA LEU A 267 -0.59 19.12 8.31
C LEU A 267 0.27 17.92 8.71
N LEU A 268 0.20 16.85 7.93
CA LEU A 268 0.97 15.65 8.18
C LEU A 268 2.46 15.88 7.90
N ALA A 269 2.80 16.57 6.82
CA ALA A 269 4.20 16.88 6.51
C ALA A 269 4.86 17.75 7.60
N ASP A 270 4.15 18.75 8.13
CA ASP A 270 4.65 19.56 9.25
C ASP A 270 4.84 18.74 10.52
N HIS A 271 3.89 17.88 10.86
CA HIS A 271 3.99 16.99 12.02
C HIS A 271 5.19 16.03 11.90
N VAL A 272 5.26 15.29 10.79
CA VAL A 272 6.31 14.30 10.52
C VAL A 272 7.69 14.96 10.48
N ALA A 273 7.81 16.13 9.83
CA ALA A 273 9.06 16.88 9.80
C ALA A 273 9.48 17.40 11.18
N SER A 274 8.53 17.88 12.00
CA SER A 274 8.80 18.37 13.36
C SER A 274 9.34 17.27 14.28
N LEU A 275 8.90 16.04 14.07
CA LEU A 275 9.36 14.85 14.80
C LEU A 275 10.58 14.19 14.15
N GLY A 276 11.01 14.66 12.97
CA GLY A 276 12.21 14.18 12.30
C GLY A 276 12.10 12.82 11.61
N PHE A 277 10.89 12.26 11.46
CA PHE A 277 10.68 11.04 10.67
C PHE A 277 11.14 11.24 9.22
N THR A 278 11.54 10.14 8.55
CA THR A 278 12.00 10.20 7.16
C THR A 278 10.96 9.72 6.16
N HIS A 279 10.02 8.89 6.61
CA HIS A 279 8.95 8.33 5.77
C HIS A 279 7.61 8.36 6.47
N VAL A 280 6.55 8.40 5.68
CA VAL A 280 5.18 8.08 6.08
C VAL A 280 4.82 6.74 5.44
N GLU A 281 4.27 5.81 6.22
CA GLU A 281 3.64 4.60 5.69
C GLU A 281 2.12 4.74 5.83
N LEU A 282 1.43 4.77 4.69
CA LEU A 282 -0.02 4.81 4.66
C LEU A 282 -0.57 3.39 4.72
N MET A 283 -1.49 3.15 5.65
CA MET A 283 -2.41 2.01 5.57
C MET A 283 -3.15 2.00 4.21
N PRO A 284 -3.74 0.87 3.77
CA PRO A 284 -4.15 0.71 2.38
C PRO A 284 -5.06 1.84 1.88
N VAL A 285 -4.65 2.46 0.78
CA VAL A 285 -5.36 3.60 0.17
C VAL A 285 -6.22 3.20 -1.02
N GLY A 286 -6.15 1.95 -1.48
CA GLY A 286 -7.02 1.43 -2.54
C GLY A 286 -8.50 1.45 -2.11
N GLU A 287 -9.42 1.57 -3.06
CA GLU A 287 -10.84 1.66 -2.75
C GLU A 287 -11.33 0.39 -2.05
N HIS A 288 -12.06 0.56 -0.94
CA HIS A 288 -12.54 -0.52 -0.09
C HIS A 288 -13.93 -0.16 0.49
N PRO A 289 -14.87 -1.11 0.56
CA PRO A 289 -16.27 -0.82 0.89
C PRO A 289 -16.54 -0.57 2.38
N PHE A 290 -15.65 -0.99 3.27
CA PHE A 290 -15.90 -1.02 4.71
C PHE A 290 -14.76 -0.39 5.51
N ASP A 291 -15.05 0.68 6.28
CA ASP A 291 -14.03 1.43 7.02
C ASP A 291 -13.29 0.60 8.07
N ALA A 292 -14.01 -0.25 8.81
CA ALA A 292 -13.42 -1.10 9.84
C ALA A 292 -12.61 -2.28 9.29
N SER A 293 -12.49 -2.39 7.95
CA SER A 293 -11.41 -3.20 7.34
C SER A 293 -10.05 -2.50 7.38
N TRP A 294 -10.04 -1.20 7.72
CA TRP A 294 -8.90 -0.30 7.71
C TRP A 294 -8.20 -0.17 6.34
N GLY A 295 -8.86 -0.63 5.29
CA GLY A 295 -8.33 -0.70 3.93
C GLY A 295 -7.90 -2.11 3.49
N TYR A 296 -7.77 -3.09 4.38
CA TYR A 296 -7.26 -4.42 4.05
C TYR A 296 -8.27 -5.31 3.29
N GLN A 297 -9.51 -4.87 3.08
CA GLN A 297 -10.46 -5.55 2.19
C GLN A 297 -10.70 -4.74 0.92
N VAL A 298 -9.68 -4.70 0.05
CA VAL A 298 -9.64 -3.88 -1.16
C VAL A 298 -10.57 -4.42 -2.25
N THR A 299 -11.30 -3.51 -2.90
CA THR A 299 -12.08 -3.79 -4.12
C THR A 299 -11.59 -3.02 -5.35
N GLY A 300 -10.92 -1.88 -5.16
CA GLY A 300 -10.33 -1.08 -6.23
C GLY A 300 -8.80 -1.03 -6.14
N TYR A 301 -8.12 -1.88 -6.89
CA TYR A 301 -6.67 -2.04 -6.84
C TYR A 301 -5.87 -0.97 -7.59
N PHE A 302 -6.55 -0.19 -8.45
CA PHE A 302 -5.98 0.91 -9.25
C PHE A 302 -6.62 2.27 -8.93
N ALA A 303 -7.62 2.28 -8.03
CA ALA A 303 -8.34 3.49 -7.63
C ALA A 303 -7.99 3.82 -6.17
N PRO A 304 -7.41 4.98 -5.87
CA PRO A 304 -7.37 5.47 -4.51
C PRO A 304 -8.79 5.73 -4.01
N THR A 305 -9.00 5.52 -2.71
CA THR A 305 -10.33 5.65 -2.13
C THR A 305 -10.88 7.07 -2.25
N ALA A 306 -12.15 7.18 -2.66
CA ALA A 306 -12.84 8.45 -2.84
C ALA A 306 -13.15 9.18 -1.52
N ARG A 307 -12.89 8.56 -0.36
CA ARG A 307 -13.10 9.15 0.98
C ARG A 307 -12.38 10.48 1.18
N TYR A 308 -11.23 10.66 0.53
CA TYR A 308 -10.32 11.78 0.77
C TYR A 308 -10.13 12.68 -0.46
N GLY A 309 -10.94 12.51 -1.51
CA GLY A 309 -10.85 13.28 -2.75
C GLY A 309 -10.64 12.40 -3.97
N ASP A 310 -10.23 13.03 -5.07
CA ASP A 310 -9.97 12.33 -6.33
C ASP A 310 -8.52 11.81 -6.43
N PRO A 311 -8.17 11.03 -7.46
CA PRO A 311 -6.81 10.52 -7.63
C PRO A 311 -5.73 11.61 -7.76
N ASP A 312 -6.04 12.79 -8.28
CA ASP A 312 -5.08 13.90 -8.37
C ASP A 312 -4.83 14.57 -7.02
N ASP A 313 -5.78 14.47 -6.09
CA ASP A 313 -5.58 14.89 -4.71
C ASP A 313 -4.55 14.00 -3.99
N LEU A 314 -4.56 12.67 -4.23
CA LEU A 314 -3.52 11.77 -3.70
C LEU A 314 -2.15 12.06 -4.34
N ARG A 315 -2.09 12.31 -5.65
CA ARG A 315 -0.83 12.73 -6.31
C ARG A 315 -0.30 14.02 -5.69
N ALA A 316 -1.16 15.00 -5.45
CA ALA A 316 -0.78 16.24 -4.79
C ALA A 316 -0.30 16.04 -3.34
N PHE A 317 -0.84 15.06 -2.62
CA PHE A 317 -0.35 14.68 -1.30
C PHE A 317 1.09 14.15 -1.37
N VAL A 318 1.35 13.19 -2.26
CA VAL A 318 2.69 12.60 -2.42
C VAL A 318 3.70 13.66 -2.89
N ASP A 319 3.35 14.46 -3.90
CA ASP A 319 4.18 15.56 -4.42
C ASP A 319 4.55 16.57 -3.32
N HIS A 320 3.59 16.88 -2.43
CA HIS A 320 3.84 17.75 -1.28
C HIS A 320 4.83 17.14 -0.28
N LEU A 321 4.69 15.87 0.07
CA LEU A 321 5.59 15.18 1.00
C LEU A 321 7.01 15.06 0.41
N HIS A 322 7.14 14.75 -0.87
CA HIS A 322 8.43 14.74 -1.58
C HIS A 322 9.10 16.12 -1.58
N GLY A 323 8.33 17.19 -1.82
CA GLY A 323 8.80 18.57 -1.70
C GLY A 323 9.30 18.94 -0.29
N ARG A 324 8.91 18.18 0.73
CA ARG A 324 9.34 18.30 2.12
C ARG A 324 10.44 17.31 2.52
N GLY A 325 10.90 16.49 1.57
CA GLY A 325 11.95 15.49 1.78
C GLY A 325 11.48 14.27 2.60
N ILE A 326 10.20 13.96 2.55
CA ILE A 326 9.56 12.83 3.25
C ILE A 326 9.17 11.79 2.21
N GLY A 327 9.64 10.55 2.38
CA GLY A 327 9.24 9.46 1.50
C GLY A 327 7.87 8.89 1.86
N VAL A 328 7.16 8.31 0.89
CA VAL A 328 5.82 7.76 1.09
C VAL A 328 5.78 6.28 0.74
N ILE A 329 5.46 5.44 1.71
CA ILE A 329 5.22 4.00 1.57
C ILE A 329 3.71 3.76 1.65
N VAL A 330 3.21 2.75 0.96
CA VAL A 330 1.80 2.35 1.04
C VAL A 330 1.65 0.86 1.27
N ASP A 331 0.70 0.49 2.11
CA ASP A 331 0.28 -0.89 2.27
C ASP A 331 -0.44 -1.37 1.01
N TRP A 332 0.11 -2.43 0.42
CA TRP A 332 -0.44 -3.11 -0.74
C TRP A 332 -0.93 -4.50 -0.33
N VAL A 333 -2.15 -4.86 -0.75
CA VAL A 333 -2.90 -6.00 -0.21
C VAL A 333 -3.15 -7.08 -1.28
N PRO A 334 -2.12 -7.85 -1.68
CA PRO A 334 -2.25 -8.91 -2.68
C PRO A 334 -2.71 -10.25 -2.10
N ALA A 335 -2.77 -10.38 -0.77
CA ALA A 335 -2.99 -11.68 -0.12
C ALA A 335 -4.41 -12.22 -0.32
N HIS A 336 -5.39 -11.32 -0.40
CA HIS A 336 -6.81 -11.66 -0.45
C HIS A 336 -7.66 -10.48 -0.95
N PHE A 337 -8.94 -10.74 -1.20
CA PHE A 337 -9.95 -9.73 -1.53
C PHE A 337 -11.34 -10.16 -1.02
N PRO A 338 -12.27 -9.24 -0.72
CA PRO A 338 -13.54 -9.59 -0.09
C PRO A 338 -14.54 -10.22 -1.09
N LYS A 339 -15.59 -10.84 -0.56
CA LYS A 339 -16.59 -11.58 -1.36
C LYS A 339 -17.70 -10.71 -1.96
N ASP A 340 -17.56 -9.39 -1.90
CA ASP A 340 -18.51 -8.42 -2.42
C ASP A 340 -18.87 -8.70 -3.89
N THR A 341 -20.15 -8.95 -4.14
CA THR A 341 -20.65 -9.41 -5.45
C THR A 341 -20.50 -8.35 -6.54
N PHE A 342 -20.37 -7.07 -6.18
CA PHE A 342 -20.15 -5.98 -7.13
C PHE A 342 -18.68 -5.85 -7.59
N ALA A 343 -17.73 -6.56 -6.96
CA ALA A 343 -16.30 -6.47 -7.21
C ALA A 343 -15.76 -7.77 -7.85
N LEU A 344 -14.54 -8.21 -7.48
CA LEU A 344 -13.82 -9.30 -8.14
C LEU A 344 -14.41 -10.70 -7.92
N GLY A 345 -15.16 -10.94 -6.84
CA GLY A 345 -15.66 -12.27 -6.50
C GLY A 345 -16.59 -12.84 -7.57
N ARG A 346 -16.29 -14.06 -8.06
CA ARG A 346 -17.08 -14.73 -9.12
C ARG A 346 -17.32 -13.84 -10.34
N PHE A 347 -16.29 -13.10 -10.78
CA PHE A 347 -16.41 -11.94 -11.65
C PHE A 347 -17.27 -12.15 -12.91
N ASP A 348 -17.02 -13.23 -13.65
CA ASP A 348 -17.74 -13.59 -14.89
C ASP A 348 -18.68 -14.80 -14.72
N GLY A 349 -19.07 -15.08 -13.47
CA GLY A 349 -19.84 -16.27 -13.09
C GLY A 349 -18.99 -17.52 -12.81
N THR A 350 -17.66 -17.41 -12.89
CA THR A 350 -16.70 -18.49 -12.56
C THR A 350 -15.68 -18.05 -11.50
N ALA A 351 -14.85 -18.98 -11.03
CA ALA A 351 -13.65 -18.67 -10.24
C ALA A 351 -12.59 -17.99 -11.11
N LEU A 352 -12.76 -16.68 -11.36
CA LEU A 352 -11.91 -15.94 -12.30
C LEU A 352 -10.62 -15.47 -11.62
N PHE A 353 -10.78 -14.59 -10.61
CA PHE A 353 -9.67 -14.02 -9.84
C PHE A 353 -9.26 -14.93 -8.69
N GLU A 354 -10.23 -15.54 -8.02
CA GLU A 354 -10.03 -16.53 -6.97
C GLU A 354 -9.74 -17.92 -7.52
N HIS A 355 -9.06 -18.75 -6.72
CA HIS A 355 -8.87 -20.16 -7.08
C HIS A 355 -10.19 -20.94 -6.99
N LEU A 356 -10.42 -21.89 -7.92
CA LEU A 356 -11.66 -22.66 -7.99
C LEU A 356 -11.84 -23.60 -6.78
N ASP A 357 -10.76 -24.26 -6.35
CA ASP A 357 -10.74 -25.08 -5.15
C ASP A 357 -10.76 -24.17 -3.90
N PRO A 358 -11.83 -24.20 -3.07
CA PRO A 358 -11.95 -23.33 -1.90
C PRO A 358 -10.88 -23.56 -0.84
N ARG A 359 -10.24 -24.74 -0.82
CA ARG A 359 -9.10 -25.04 0.07
C ARG A 359 -7.88 -24.19 -0.23
N GLN A 360 -7.81 -23.61 -1.43
CA GLN A 360 -6.76 -22.70 -1.87
C GLN A 360 -7.31 -21.29 -2.15
N GLY A 361 -8.58 -21.18 -2.52
CA GLY A 361 -9.22 -19.94 -2.94
C GLY A 361 -9.92 -19.14 -1.85
N GLU A 362 -9.91 -19.58 -0.59
CA GLU A 362 -10.56 -18.88 0.52
C GLU A 362 -9.70 -18.84 1.79
N HIS A 363 -9.75 -17.72 2.52
CA HIS A 363 -9.31 -17.65 3.91
C HIS A 363 -10.51 -17.89 4.83
N PRO A 364 -10.56 -19.03 5.55
CA PRO A 364 -11.75 -19.42 6.31
C PRO A 364 -12.03 -18.47 7.48
N ASP A 365 -11.00 -18.04 8.21
CA ASP A 365 -11.16 -17.18 9.39
C ASP A 365 -11.50 -15.72 9.01
N TRP A 366 -11.15 -15.28 7.80
CA TRP A 366 -11.40 -13.90 7.34
C TRP A 366 -12.66 -13.78 6.48
N GLY A 367 -13.18 -14.89 5.96
CA GLY A 367 -14.33 -14.89 5.08
C GLY A 367 -14.07 -14.26 3.70
N THR A 368 -12.80 -14.19 3.26
CA THR A 368 -12.38 -13.56 2.00
C THR A 368 -11.92 -14.58 0.95
N PHE A 369 -11.84 -14.16 -0.32
CA PHE A 369 -11.23 -14.94 -1.39
C PHE A 369 -9.72 -14.74 -1.44
N VAL A 370 -8.99 -15.76 -1.91
CA VAL A 370 -7.55 -15.74 -2.19
C VAL A 370 -7.35 -15.75 -3.70
N PHE A 371 -6.46 -14.89 -4.20
CA PHE A 371 -6.14 -14.83 -5.63
C PHE A 371 -5.55 -16.14 -6.14
N ASN A 372 -5.91 -16.51 -7.37
CA ASN A 372 -5.29 -17.59 -8.10
C ASN A 372 -3.95 -17.13 -8.69
N TYR A 373 -2.89 -17.15 -7.88
CA TYR A 373 -1.56 -16.67 -8.27
C TYR A 373 -0.97 -17.41 -9.49
N GLY A 374 -1.35 -18.67 -9.71
CA GLY A 374 -0.89 -19.48 -10.85
C GLY A 374 -1.52 -19.08 -12.19
N ARG A 375 -2.58 -18.28 -12.17
CA ARG A 375 -3.25 -17.79 -13.39
C ARG A 375 -2.55 -16.54 -13.90
N ARG A 376 -2.05 -16.60 -15.14
CA ARG A 376 -1.22 -15.55 -15.76
C ARG A 376 -1.85 -14.16 -15.70
N GLU A 377 -3.12 -14.05 -16.04
CA GLU A 377 -3.85 -12.78 -16.10
C GLU A 377 -4.08 -12.19 -14.70
N VAL A 378 -4.37 -13.03 -13.71
CA VAL A 378 -4.52 -12.63 -12.29
C VAL A 378 -3.20 -12.16 -11.73
N ARG A 379 -2.13 -12.90 -12.02
CA ARG A 379 -0.77 -12.51 -11.64
C ARG A 379 -0.36 -11.18 -12.28
N ASN A 380 -0.70 -10.98 -13.56
CA ASN A 380 -0.44 -9.72 -14.25
C ASN A 380 -1.26 -8.57 -13.64
N PHE A 381 -2.53 -8.80 -13.26
CA PHE A 381 -3.35 -7.80 -12.55
C PHE A 381 -2.66 -7.33 -11.26
N LEU A 382 -2.18 -8.26 -10.44
CA LEU A 382 -1.49 -7.93 -9.18
C LEU A 382 -0.18 -7.18 -9.44
N LEU A 383 0.69 -7.69 -10.32
CA LEU A 383 1.97 -7.03 -10.65
C LEU A 383 1.77 -5.63 -11.25
N ALA A 384 0.78 -5.47 -12.12
CA ALA A 384 0.43 -4.17 -12.68
C ALA A 384 -0.11 -3.22 -11.59
N SER A 385 -0.90 -3.70 -10.62
CA SER A 385 -1.40 -2.88 -9.51
C SER A 385 -0.29 -2.37 -8.60
N ALA A 386 0.65 -3.24 -8.20
CA ALA A 386 1.81 -2.85 -7.41
C ALA A 386 2.64 -1.79 -8.16
N ARG A 387 2.88 -2.03 -9.45
CA ARG A 387 3.60 -1.09 -10.30
C ARG A 387 2.88 0.24 -10.46
N ALA A 388 1.55 0.25 -10.59
CA ALA A 388 0.77 1.47 -10.77
C ALA A 388 0.91 2.43 -9.57
N TRP A 389 0.94 1.92 -8.35
CA TRP A 389 1.18 2.74 -7.16
C TRP A 389 2.55 3.46 -7.23
N ILE A 390 3.60 2.77 -7.64
CA ILE A 390 4.93 3.38 -7.76
C ILE A 390 5.02 4.30 -9.00
N ALA A 391 4.50 3.86 -10.14
CA ALA A 391 4.67 4.56 -11.42
C ALA A 391 3.76 5.79 -11.56
N ASP A 392 2.49 5.68 -11.15
CA ASP A 392 1.47 6.70 -11.43
C ASP A 392 1.18 7.60 -10.23
N PHE A 393 1.57 7.17 -9.03
CA PHE A 393 1.43 7.91 -7.76
C PHE A 393 2.76 8.18 -7.05
N HIS A 394 3.89 7.80 -7.66
CA HIS A 394 5.25 8.10 -7.19
C HIS A 394 5.60 7.57 -5.78
N PHE A 395 4.84 6.63 -5.21
CA PHE A 395 5.19 6.03 -3.92
C PHE A 395 6.64 5.49 -3.92
N ASP A 396 7.34 5.63 -2.79
CA ASP A 396 8.73 5.22 -2.59
C ASP A 396 8.86 3.78 -2.10
N GLY A 397 7.75 3.11 -1.79
CA GLY A 397 7.77 1.73 -1.35
C GLY A 397 6.38 1.14 -1.17
N LEU A 398 6.36 -0.18 -1.07
CA LEU A 398 5.17 -0.97 -0.74
C LEU A 398 5.43 -1.79 0.51
N ARG A 399 4.47 -1.86 1.41
CA ARG A 399 4.46 -2.86 2.49
C ARG A 399 3.39 -3.90 2.20
N VAL A 400 3.78 -5.17 2.25
CA VAL A 400 2.90 -6.33 1.99
C VAL A 400 2.53 -6.96 3.32
N ASP A 401 1.26 -6.85 3.67
CA ASP A 401 0.67 -7.48 4.85
C ASP A 401 0.49 -8.98 4.66
N ALA A 402 0.57 -9.73 5.76
CA ALA A 402 0.24 -11.14 5.86
C ALA A 402 0.91 -12.02 4.79
N VAL A 403 2.20 -11.80 4.50
CA VAL A 403 2.93 -12.60 3.49
C VAL A 403 2.87 -14.09 3.80
N ALA A 404 2.82 -14.47 5.08
CA ALA A 404 2.63 -15.84 5.53
C ALA A 404 1.33 -16.47 4.99
N SER A 405 0.24 -15.70 4.86
CA SER A 405 -1.04 -16.19 4.34
C SER A 405 -0.97 -16.53 2.84
N MET A 406 -0.05 -15.88 2.12
CA MET A 406 0.26 -16.17 0.72
C MET A 406 1.14 -17.41 0.59
N LEU A 407 2.20 -17.49 1.41
CA LEU A 407 3.27 -18.49 1.29
C LEU A 407 2.84 -19.92 1.65
N TYR A 408 1.78 -20.08 2.46
CA TYR A 408 1.41 -21.36 3.02
C TYR A 408 0.00 -21.81 2.61
N LEU A 409 -0.08 -22.98 1.98
CA LEU A 409 -1.33 -23.64 1.60
C LEU A 409 -2.12 -24.10 2.85
N ASP A 410 -1.46 -24.32 3.99
CA ASP A 410 -2.06 -24.71 5.26
C ASP A 410 -2.36 -23.52 6.21
N TYR A 411 -2.15 -22.27 5.78
CA TYR A 411 -2.36 -21.09 6.63
C TYR A 411 -3.78 -21.01 7.17
N SER A 412 -3.93 -21.01 8.51
CA SER A 412 -5.23 -20.90 9.20
C SER A 412 -6.23 -22.01 8.77
N ARG A 413 -5.73 -23.18 8.35
CA ARG A 413 -6.55 -24.32 7.93
C ARG A 413 -6.35 -25.53 8.83
N THR A 414 -7.41 -26.34 8.96
CA THR A 414 -7.34 -27.64 9.64
C THR A 414 -6.57 -28.65 8.78
N GLN A 415 -6.19 -29.79 9.37
CA GLN A 415 -5.40 -30.83 8.68
C GLN A 415 -6.02 -31.31 7.35
N ASP A 416 -7.34 -31.41 7.26
CA ASP A 416 -8.06 -31.83 6.05
C ASP A 416 -8.52 -30.63 5.18
N GLY A 417 -8.26 -29.40 5.65
CA GLY A 417 -8.71 -28.15 5.05
C GLY A 417 -7.83 -27.60 3.93
N TRP A 418 -6.74 -28.28 3.57
CA TRP A 418 -5.78 -27.82 2.56
C TRP A 418 -5.27 -28.98 1.67
N VAL A 419 -4.55 -28.66 0.60
CA VAL A 419 -3.89 -29.63 -0.29
C VAL A 419 -2.42 -29.29 -0.48
N PRO A 420 -1.52 -30.29 -0.53
CA PRO A 420 -0.11 -30.03 -0.74
C PRO A 420 0.20 -29.58 -2.17
N ASN A 421 1.34 -28.91 -2.30
CA ASN A 421 1.91 -28.56 -3.60
C ASN A 421 2.34 -29.83 -4.38
N PRO A 422 2.70 -29.72 -5.68
CA PRO A 422 3.11 -30.87 -6.49
C PRO A 422 4.32 -31.67 -5.95
N HIS A 423 5.06 -31.13 -4.99
CA HIS A 423 6.20 -31.77 -4.32
C HIS A 423 5.85 -32.35 -2.93
N GLY A 424 4.58 -32.29 -2.52
CA GLY A 424 4.12 -32.79 -1.22
C GLY A 424 4.30 -31.82 -0.05
N GLY A 425 4.81 -30.61 -0.31
CA GLY A 425 5.03 -29.56 0.69
C GLY A 425 3.81 -28.66 0.89
N ARG A 426 3.91 -27.77 1.88
CA ARG A 426 2.87 -26.78 2.21
C ARG A 426 3.09 -25.40 1.58
N GLU A 427 4.22 -25.23 0.90
CA GLU A 427 4.60 -23.98 0.27
C GLU A 427 3.73 -23.72 -0.96
N ASN A 428 3.15 -22.54 -1.05
CA ASN A 428 2.41 -22.07 -2.20
C ASN A 428 3.39 -21.56 -3.27
N LEU A 429 3.79 -22.44 -4.19
CA LEU A 429 4.81 -22.14 -5.20
C LEU A 429 4.42 -21.00 -6.14
N ASP A 430 3.14 -20.85 -6.43
CA ASP A 430 2.64 -19.78 -7.29
C ASP A 430 2.74 -18.41 -6.59
N ALA A 431 2.43 -18.35 -5.29
CA ALA A 431 2.64 -17.15 -4.49
C ALA A 431 4.12 -16.78 -4.38
N VAL A 432 4.99 -17.76 -4.11
CA VAL A 432 6.46 -17.55 -4.11
C VAL A 432 6.93 -16.99 -5.45
N SER A 433 6.47 -17.55 -6.57
CA SER A 433 6.83 -17.07 -7.90
C SER A 433 6.30 -15.66 -8.20
N LEU A 434 5.09 -15.31 -7.73
CA LEU A 434 4.57 -13.95 -7.82
C LEU A 434 5.46 -12.96 -7.07
N LEU A 435 5.84 -13.27 -5.82
CA LEU A 435 6.66 -12.40 -4.98
C LEU A 435 8.07 -12.20 -5.54
N HIS A 436 8.68 -13.26 -6.10
CA HIS A 436 9.95 -13.14 -6.81
C HIS A 436 9.87 -12.14 -7.97
N GLU A 437 8.80 -12.22 -8.77
CA GLU A 437 8.65 -11.34 -9.93
C GLU A 437 8.26 -9.93 -9.56
N LEU A 438 7.44 -9.75 -8.52
CA LEU A 438 7.12 -8.46 -7.92
C LEU A 438 8.41 -7.72 -7.54
N ASN A 439 9.26 -8.36 -6.74
CA ASN A 439 10.50 -7.74 -6.27
C ASN A 439 11.47 -7.48 -7.43
N ALA A 440 11.60 -8.41 -8.38
CA ALA A 440 12.43 -8.21 -9.56
C ALA A 440 11.94 -7.04 -10.44
N LEU A 441 10.63 -6.93 -10.65
CA LEU A 441 9.99 -5.87 -11.43
C LEU A 441 10.19 -4.51 -10.77
N LEU A 442 9.82 -4.37 -9.49
CA LEU A 442 9.86 -3.08 -8.80
C LEU A 442 11.29 -2.58 -8.60
N HIS A 443 12.23 -3.44 -8.22
CA HIS A 443 13.63 -3.03 -8.08
C HIS A 443 14.32 -2.76 -9.42
N GLY A 444 13.88 -3.42 -10.50
CA GLY A 444 14.38 -3.17 -11.85
C GLY A 444 13.89 -1.85 -12.43
N ASP A 445 12.58 -1.59 -12.36
CA ASP A 445 11.96 -0.38 -12.92
C ASP A 445 12.20 0.86 -12.04
N PHE A 446 12.30 0.69 -10.72
CA PHE A 446 12.33 1.79 -9.76
C PHE A 446 13.45 1.64 -8.71
N PRO A 447 14.74 1.84 -9.10
CA PRO A 447 15.84 1.77 -8.15
C PRO A 447 15.63 2.67 -6.92
N GLY A 448 15.88 2.11 -5.74
CA GLY A 448 15.73 2.79 -4.45
C GLY A 448 14.39 2.58 -3.75
N VAL A 449 13.36 2.02 -4.41
CA VAL A 449 12.10 1.72 -3.71
C VAL A 449 12.28 0.61 -2.68
N ALA A 450 11.57 0.72 -1.57
CA ALA A 450 11.54 -0.30 -0.53
C ALA A 450 10.31 -1.19 -0.67
N VAL A 451 10.50 -2.50 -0.81
CA VAL A 451 9.41 -3.48 -0.69
C VAL A 451 9.56 -4.19 0.66
N ILE A 452 8.58 -4.05 1.53
CA ILE A 452 8.64 -4.45 2.94
C ILE A 452 7.66 -5.60 3.17
N ALA A 453 8.11 -6.68 3.81
CA ALA A 453 7.25 -7.82 4.16
C ALA A 453 6.87 -7.81 5.64
N GLU A 454 5.59 -8.01 5.94
CA GLU A 454 5.17 -8.63 7.19
C GLU A 454 5.05 -10.14 6.97
N GLU A 455 6.02 -10.88 7.52
CA GLU A 455 6.08 -12.33 7.42
C GLU A 455 6.31 -12.87 8.83
N SER A 456 5.24 -13.35 9.45
CA SER A 456 5.17 -13.71 10.87
C SER A 456 5.58 -15.16 11.17
N THR A 457 6.10 -15.90 10.19
CA THR A 457 6.72 -17.21 10.41
C THR A 457 8.24 -17.13 10.29
N ALA A 458 8.89 -18.29 10.30
CA ALA A 458 10.34 -18.43 10.15
C ALA A 458 10.74 -18.72 8.69
N TRP A 459 10.05 -18.14 7.70
CA TRP A 459 10.46 -18.30 6.30
C TRP A 459 11.88 -17.73 6.13
N PRO A 460 12.84 -18.50 5.58
CA PRO A 460 14.22 -18.06 5.48
C PRO A 460 14.43 -17.09 4.31
N ALA A 461 15.39 -16.18 4.46
CA ALA A 461 15.91 -15.36 3.37
C ALA A 461 14.84 -14.45 2.71
N VAL A 462 13.88 -13.93 3.48
CA VAL A 462 12.82 -13.05 2.98
C VAL A 462 13.39 -11.81 2.29
N THR A 463 14.45 -11.24 2.86
CA THR A 463 15.09 -10.00 2.39
C THR A 463 16.36 -10.23 1.57
N ARG A 464 16.60 -11.48 1.14
CA ARG A 464 17.74 -11.81 0.27
C ARG A 464 17.33 -11.79 -1.20
N PRO A 465 18.28 -11.53 -2.12
CA PRO A 465 17.99 -11.52 -3.55
C PRO A 465 17.43 -12.85 -4.08
N VAL A 466 16.54 -12.76 -5.07
CA VAL A 466 15.89 -13.93 -5.70
C VAL A 466 16.90 -14.91 -6.28
N TYR A 467 18.00 -14.43 -6.88
CA TYR A 467 18.99 -15.29 -7.52
C TYR A 467 19.82 -16.14 -6.54
N VAL A 468 19.75 -15.88 -5.23
CA VAL A 468 20.32 -16.75 -4.17
C VAL A 468 19.25 -17.52 -3.38
N GLY A 469 18.00 -17.53 -3.87
CA GLY A 469 16.89 -18.26 -3.26
C GLY A 469 16.10 -17.50 -2.19
N GLY A 470 16.28 -16.18 -2.07
CA GLY A 470 15.44 -15.34 -1.20
C GLY A 470 14.16 -14.84 -1.89
N LEU A 471 13.23 -14.27 -1.12
CA LEU A 471 11.98 -13.74 -1.69
C LEU A 471 12.15 -12.39 -2.41
N GLY A 472 13.27 -11.71 -2.20
CA GLY A 472 13.64 -10.47 -2.88
C GLY A 472 13.16 -9.18 -2.21
N PHE A 473 12.51 -9.24 -1.04
CA PHE A 473 12.08 -8.05 -0.33
C PHE A 473 13.28 -7.19 0.10
N THR A 474 13.07 -5.88 0.22
CA THR A 474 14.08 -4.97 0.75
C THR A 474 14.23 -5.12 2.26
N LEU A 475 13.11 -5.22 2.97
CA LEU A 475 13.02 -5.24 4.42
C LEU A 475 11.95 -6.23 4.91
N LYS A 476 12.08 -6.70 6.15
CA LYS A 476 11.11 -7.54 6.85
C LYS A 476 10.77 -6.91 8.21
N TRP A 477 9.50 -6.91 8.60
CA TRP A 477 9.09 -6.58 9.96
C TRP A 477 9.62 -7.62 10.96
N ASN A 478 10.28 -7.18 12.02
CA ASN A 478 10.78 -8.05 13.09
C ASN A 478 9.70 -8.30 14.15
N MET A 479 8.76 -9.19 13.82
CA MET A 479 7.65 -9.55 14.72
C MET A 479 8.13 -10.21 16.02
N GLY A 480 9.23 -10.97 15.97
CA GLY A 480 9.84 -11.57 17.16
C GLY A 480 10.37 -10.51 18.14
N TRP A 481 11.14 -9.54 17.64
CA TRP A 481 11.57 -8.39 18.44
C TRP A 481 10.38 -7.63 19.03
N MET A 482 9.34 -7.39 18.23
CA MET A 482 8.16 -6.65 18.68
C MET A 482 7.49 -7.36 19.86
N HIS A 483 7.19 -8.67 19.71
CA HIS A 483 6.52 -9.43 20.77
C HIS A 483 7.35 -9.52 22.04
N ASP A 484 8.64 -9.85 21.93
CA ASP A 484 9.49 -10.01 23.11
C ASP A 484 9.75 -8.67 23.82
N THR A 485 9.96 -7.59 23.05
CA THR A 485 10.15 -6.25 23.62
C THR A 485 8.87 -5.76 24.32
N LEU A 486 7.70 -5.89 23.69
CA LEU A 486 6.44 -5.47 24.32
C LEU A 486 6.14 -6.28 25.58
N ARG A 487 6.33 -7.61 25.54
CA ARG A 487 6.15 -8.48 26.72
C ARG A 487 7.07 -8.05 27.86
N TYR A 488 8.34 -7.80 27.57
CA TYR A 488 9.32 -7.37 28.57
C TYR A 488 8.90 -6.07 29.27
N PHE A 489 8.47 -5.07 28.49
CA PHE A 489 8.06 -3.78 29.05
C PHE A 489 6.71 -3.85 29.79
N GLN A 490 5.83 -4.81 29.47
CA GLN A 490 4.58 -5.06 30.21
C GLN A 490 4.79 -5.70 31.58
N HIS A 491 5.89 -6.44 31.78
CA HIS A 491 6.21 -6.99 33.09
C HIS A 491 6.47 -5.86 34.11
N ASP A 492 5.89 -6.01 35.30
CA ASP A 492 6.27 -5.22 36.47
C ASP A 492 7.81 -5.22 36.61
N PRO A 493 8.46 -4.06 36.81
CA PRO A 493 9.91 -3.97 36.89
C PRO A 493 10.58 -4.95 37.85
N VAL A 494 9.91 -5.38 38.93
CA VAL A 494 10.48 -6.36 39.87
C VAL A 494 10.64 -7.75 39.25
N HIS A 495 9.82 -8.09 38.26
CA HIS A 495 9.81 -9.39 37.59
C HIS A 495 10.74 -9.44 36.38
N ARG A 496 11.15 -8.30 35.82
CA ARG A 496 11.97 -8.21 34.59
C ARG A 496 13.29 -8.99 34.65
N ARG A 497 13.85 -9.20 35.84
CA ARG A 497 15.03 -10.07 36.05
C ARG A 497 14.83 -11.52 35.59
N HIS A 498 13.59 -12.02 35.60
CA HIS A 498 13.25 -13.38 35.16
C HIS A 498 13.02 -13.46 33.65
N HIS A 499 12.90 -12.31 33.01
CA HIS A 499 12.57 -12.13 31.59
C HIS A 499 13.70 -11.43 30.83
N HIS A 500 14.91 -11.36 31.41
CA HIS A 500 16.04 -10.63 30.82
C HIS A 500 16.37 -11.08 29.39
N HIS A 501 16.17 -12.37 29.10
CA HIS A 501 16.37 -12.95 27.77
C HIS A 501 15.47 -12.37 26.67
N GLU A 502 14.30 -11.81 27.02
CA GLU A 502 13.35 -11.25 26.04
C GLU A 502 13.96 -10.07 25.27
N LEU A 503 14.83 -9.26 25.90
CA LEU A 503 15.53 -8.17 25.20
C LEU A 503 16.86 -8.58 24.54
N THR A 504 17.40 -9.77 24.84
CA THR A 504 18.67 -10.24 24.24
C THR A 504 18.47 -11.22 23.09
N PHE A 505 17.35 -11.96 23.10
CA PHE A 505 17.10 -13.03 22.13
C PHE A 505 17.02 -12.53 20.68
N GLY A 506 16.34 -11.40 20.45
CA GLY A 506 16.20 -10.82 19.11
C GLY A 506 17.54 -10.56 18.39
N LEU A 507 18.59 -10.25 19.16
CA LEU A 507 19.94 -9.97 18.63
C LEU A 507 20.70 -11.21 18.17
N LEU A 508 20.24 -12.42 18.50
CA LEU A 508 20.81 -13.67 17.96
C LEU A 508 20.55 -13.81 16.45
N TYR A 509 19.45 -13.23 15.96
CA TYR A 509 19.06 -13.30 14.55
C TYR A 509 18.88 -11.92 13.90
N ALA A 510 19.11 -10.81 14.60
CA ALA A 510 18.91 -9.45 14.09
C ALA A 510 19.66 -9.10 12.78
N PHE A 511 20.64 -9.92 12.37
CA PHE A 511 21.43 -9.75 11.15
C PHE A 511 21.15 -10.83 10.09
N SER A 512 20.16 -11.70 10.30
CA SER A 512 19.78 -12.72 9.32
C SER A 512 19.01 -12.12 8.13
N GLU A 513 18.21 -11.10 8.41
CA GLU A 513 17.40 -10.32 7.47
C GLU A 513 17.65 -8.82 7.67
N HIS A 514 17.19 -8.01 6.73
CA HIS A 514 17.16 -6.55 6.88
C HIS A 514 15.86 -6.14 7.58
N PHE A 515 15.94 -5.84 8.87
CA PHE A 515 14.75 -5.64 9.69
C PHE A 515 14.26 -4.19 9.78
N VAL A 516 12.94 -4.04 9.79
CA VAL A 516 12.21 -2.93 10.43
C VAL A 516 11.75 -3.41 11.80
N LEU A 517 11.82 -2.56 12.81
CA LEU A 517 11.32 -2.78 14.16
C LEU A 517 9.93 -2.12 14.25
N PRO A 518 8.82 -2.87 14.15
CA PRO A 518 7.49 -2.29 14.08
C PRO A 518 6.85 -2.18 15.46
N LEU A 519 6.31 -1.00 15.77
CA LEU A 519 5.24 -0.82 16.76
C LEU A 519 4.04 -0.25 16.00
N SER A 520 3.32 -1.14 15.31
CA SER A 520 2.30 -0.81 14.32
C SER A 520 0.89 -0.65 14.90
N HIS A 521 -0.07 -0.31 14.03
CA HIS A 521 -1.49 -0.19 14.35
C HIS A 521 -2.08 -1.43 15.03
N ASP A 522 -1.69 -2.62 14.60
CA ASP A 522 -2.15 -3.90 15.15
C ASP A 522 -1.84 -4.07 16.63
N GLU A 523 -0.83 -3.38 17.15
CA GLU A 523 -0.40 -3.53 18.53
C GLU A 523 -1.14 -2.60 19.50
N VAL A 524 -2.01 -1.71 19.01
CA VAL A 524 -2.73 -0.72 19.84
C VAL A 524 -4.26 -0.78 19.68
N VAL A 525 -4.78 -1.98 19.40
CA VAL A 525 -6.20 -2.28 19.15
C VAL A 525 -6.62 -3.60 19.81
N HIS A 526 -7.91 -3.94 19.69
CA HIS A 526 -8.48 -5.24 20.04
C HIS A 526 -8.20 -5.69 21.48
N GLY A 527 -8.16 -4.75 22.44
CA GLY A 527 -7.91 -5.06 23.85
C GLY A 527 -6.43 -5.26 24.20
N LYS A 528 -5.51 -5.08 23.25
CA LYS A 528 -4.05 -5.14 23.53
C LYS A 528 -3.56 -3.92 24.33
N GLY A 529 -4.35 -2.86 24.43
CA GLY A 529 -4.01 -1.59 25.05
C GLY A 529 -3.14 -0.71 24.15
N SER A 530 -3.20 0.61 24.37
CA SER A 530 -2.28 1.58 23.77
C SER A 530 -0.84 1.37 24.23
N MET A 531 0.14 1.97 23.55
CA MET A 531 1.55 1.89 23.96
C MET A 531 1.77 2.36 25.40
N LEU A 532 1.12 3.46 25.82
CA LEU A 532 1.15 3.92 27.22
C LEU A 532 0.34 2.99 28.15
N GLY A 533 -0.76 2.42 27.64
CA GLY A 533 -1.62 1.44 28.31
C GLY A 533 -0.90 0.18 28.76
N LYS A 534 0.06 -0.29 27.96
CA LYS A 534 0.87 -1.49 28.22
C LYS A 534 1.89 -1.31 29.34
N MET A 535 2.26 -0.07 29.67
CA MET A 535 3.31 0.20 30.65
C MET A 535 2.81 0.01 32.08
N PRO A 536 3.56 -0.65 32.98
CA PRO A 536 3.19 -0.84 34.38
C PRO A 536 3.56 0.38 35.24
N GLY A 537 3.01 0.39 36.46
CA GLY A 537 3.35 1.38 37.49
C GLY A 537 2.41 2.58 37.54
N ASP A 538 2.80 3.58 38.33
CA ASP A 538 2.07 4.84 38.41
C ASP A 538 2.20 5.67 37.11
N ARG A 539 1.50 6.80 37.04
CA ARG A 539 1.51 7.67 35.86
C ARG A 539 2.94 8.02 35.40
N TRP A 540 3.83 8.39 36.31
CA TRP A 540 5.19 8.77 35.96
C TRP A 540 5.97 7.57 35.43
N GLN A 541 5.87 6.42 36.10
CA GLN A 541 6.54 5.18 35.69
C GLN A 541 6.05 4.68 34.33
N ARG A 542 4.76 4.87 34.00
CA ARG A 542 4.21 4.53 32.69
C ARG A 542 4.85 5.33 31.57
N PHE A 543 4.98 6.65 31.75
CA PHE A 543 5.70 7.50 30.80
C PHE A 543 7.20 7.18 30.75
N ALA A 544 7.84 6.93 31.89
CA ALA A 544 9.26 6.56 31.93
C ALA A 544 9.54 5.25 31.16
N ASN A 545 8.70 4.23 31.37
CA ASN A 545 8.77 2.98 30.60
C ASN A 545 8.56 3.20 29.10
N LEU A 546 7.59 4.03 28.71
CA LEU A 546 7.34 4.34 27.30
C LEU A 546 8.55 5.04 26.65
N ARG A 547 9.14 6.02 27.35
CA ARG A 547 10.35 6.71 26.90
C ARG A 547 11.55 5.78 26.82
N ALA A 548 11.72 4.88 27.81
CA ALA A 548 12.78 3.88 27.79
C ALA A 548 12.60 2.86 26.65
N LEU A 549 11.37 2.45 26.36
CA LEU A 549 11.06 1.61 25.20
C LEU A 549 11.50 2.30 23.89
N TYR A 550 11.15 3.56 23.69
CA TYR A 550 11.56 4.30 22.48
C TYR A 550 13.06 4.54 22.41
N GLY A 551 13.70 4.88 23.53
CA GLY A 551 15.16 4.97 23.60
C GLY A 551 15.83 3.64 23.24
N TRP A 552 15.30 2.52 23.74
CA TRP A 552 15.80 1.18 23.41
C TRP A 552 15.62 0.85 21.93
N MET A 553 14.41 1.08 21.40
CA MET A 553 14.06 0.83 20.00
C MET A 553 14.95 1.61 19.03
N TRP A 554 15.24 2.89 19.30
CA TRP A 554 16.08 3.70 18.42
C TRP A 554 17.56 3.27 18.47
N CYS A 555 18.02 2.75 19.60
CA CYS A 555 19.37 2.22 19.76
C CYS A 555 19.56 0.82 19.16
N HIS A 556 18.51 -0.02 19.15
CA HIS A 556 18.55 -1.39 18.63
C HIS A 556 18.85 -1.40 17.12
N PRO A 557 19.63 -2.35 16.57
CA PRO A 557 19.80 -2.51 15.13
C PRO A 557 18.47 -2.74 14.40
N GLY A 558 18.27 -2.06 13.27
CA GLY A 558 17.09 -2.17 12.40
C GLY A 558 16.38 -0.83 12.20
N ARG A 559 15.57 -0.72 11.15
CA ARG A 559 14.84 0.52 10.80
C ARG A 559 13.65 0.69 11.74
N LYS A 560 13.10 1.90 11.84
CA LYS A 560 12.08 2.22 12.87
C LYS A 560 10.70 2.38 12.23
N LEU A 561 9.65 1.83 12.84
CA LEU A 561 8.27 2.13 12.48
C LEU A 561 7.43 2.34 13.73
N LEU A 562 6.72 3.47 13.79
CA LEU A 562 5.83 3.81 14.90
C LEU A 562 4.48 4.27 14.36
N PHE A 563 3.39 3.68 14.88
CA PHE A 563 2.04 4.08 14.53
C PHE A 563 1.59 5.37 15.22
N MET A 564 0.85 6.17 14.48
CA MET A 564 0.24 7.42 14.96
C MET A 564 -0.51 7.28 16.28
N GLY A 565 -0.47 8.33 17.10
CA GLY A 565 -0.96 8.34 18.48
C GLY A 565 0.05 7.84 19.50
N SER A 566 0.94 6.93 19.11
CA SER A 566 1.99 6.42 19.99
C SER A 566 3.07 7.47 20.27
N GLU A 567 3.31 8.41 19.35
CA GLU A 567 4.38 9.41 19.46
C GLU A 567 4.18 10.44 20.57
N PHE A 568 2.96 10.58 21.08
CA PHE A 568 2.64 11.39 22.26
C PHE A 568 2.04 10.55 23.38
N GLY A 569 2.09 9.22 23.28
CA GLY A 569 1.60 8.30 24.30
C GLY A 569 0.09 8.39 24.52
N ALA A 570 -0.71 8.31 23.46
CA ALA A 570 -2.17 8.23 23.58
C ALA A 570 -2.58 7.15 24.60
N PRO A 571 -3.45 7.44 25.58
CA PRO A 571 -3.81 6.48 26.61
C PRO A 571 -4.84 5.45 26.12
N ALA A 572 -5.72 5.84 25.20
CA ALA A 572 -6.73 4.95 24.63
C ALA A 572 -6.17 4.16 23.43
N GLU A 573 -6.75 2.99 23.18
CA GLU A 573 -6.54 2.27 21.92
C GLU A 573 -6.95 3.13 20.72
N TRP A 574 -6.32 2.83 19.59
CA TRP A 574 -6.71 3.42 18.31
C TRP A 574 -8.12 2.96 17.94
N SER A 575 -8.84 3.84 17.27
CA SER A 575 -10.13 3.57 16.65
C SER A 575 -10.19 4.37 15.35
N GLU A 576 -10.51 3.69 14.26
CA GLU A 576 -10.67 4.25 12.92
C GLU A 576 -11.87 5.21 12.81
N GLU A 577 -12.86 5.05 13.71
CA GLU A 577 -14.09 5.83 13.72
C GLU A 577 -13.87 7.29 14.11
N ARG A 578 -12.78 7.61 14.83
CA ARG A 578 -12.53 8.94 15.42
C ARG A 578 -11.12 9.45 15.15
N GLY A 579 -10.95 10.76 15.18
CA GLY A 579 -9.61 11.38 15.15
C GLY A 579 -8.78 11.09 16.40
N LEU A 580 -7.44 11.18 16.30
CA LEU A 580 -6.56 11.19 17.46
C LEU A 580 -6.87 12.38 18.38
N ASP A 581 -6.68 12.18 19.69
CA ASP A 581 -6.87 13.23 20.69
C ASP A 581 -5.64 14.14 20.80
N TRP A 582 -5.59 15.14 19.91
CA TRP A 582 -4.49 16.11 19.82
C TRP A 582 -4.38 17.03 21.06
N SER A 583 -5.44 17.13 21.88
CA SER A 583 -5.42 17.95 23.10
C SER A 583 -4.46 17.41 24.17
N LEU A 584 -4.08 16.13 24.09
CA LEU A 584 -3.11 15.51 24.98
C LEU A 584 -1.75 16.23 24.98
N LEU A 585 -1.39 16.90 23.89
CA LEU A 585 -0.14 17.67 23.79
C LEU A 585 -0.11 18.93 24.67
N ASP A 586 -1.23 19.33 25.27
CA ASP A 586 -1.29 20.36 26.31
C ASP A 586 -0.66 19.90 27.62
N ASP A 587 -0.64 18.59 27.87
CA ASP A 587 -0.01 17.98 29.03
C ASP A 587 1.52 17.80 28.83
N PRO A 588 2.36 18.26 29.77
CA PRO A 588 3.80 18.17 29.66
C PRO A 588 4.36 16.76 29.49
N MET A 589 3.73 15.72 30.05
CA MET A 589 4.21 14.33 29.94
C MET A 589 4.05 13.79 28.52
N HIS A 590 2.89 14.04 27.91
CA HIS A 590 2.61 13.65 26.53
C HIS A 590 3.50 14.42 25.55
N ARG A 591 3.66 15.74 25.76
CA ARG A 591 4.61 16.56 25.00
C ARG A 591 6.05 16.08 25.17
N GLY A 592 6.42 15.63 26.36
CA GLY A 592 7.75 15.09 26.65
C GLY A 592 8.10 13.82 25.88
N VAL A 593 7.12 12.93 25.65
CA VAL A 593 7.29 11.75 24.77
C VAL A 593 7.55 12.19 23.32
N SER A 594 6.75 13.14 22.84
CA SER A 594 6.88 13.69 21.49
C SER A 594 8.23 14.40 21.27
N ALA A 595 8.68 15.19 22.25
CA ALA A 595 9.98 15.83 22.24
C ALA A 595 11.13 14.81 22.24
N LEU A 596 11.02 13.72 23.02
CA LEU A 596 12.01 12.65 22.99
C LEU A 596 12.11 12.01 21.60
N LEU A 597 10.99 11.73 20.94
CA LEU A 597 11.00 11.15 19.60
C LEU A 597 11.61 12.09 18.55
N SER A 598 11.34 13.40 18.65
CA SER A 598 12.04 14.41 17.84
C SER A 598 13.56 14.28 18.00
N ASP A 599 14.04 14.28 19.23
CA ASP A 599 15.49 14.29 19.51
C ASP A 599 16.15 12.95 19.18
N LEU A 600 15.44 11.83 19.38
CA LEU A 600 15.84 10.49 18.94
C LEU A 600 15.97 10.42 17.41
N ASN A 601 15.00 10.94 16.66
CA ASN A 601 15.06 10.96 15.20
C ASN A 601 16.17 11.87 14.68
N GLN A 602 16.38 13.04 15.30
CA GLN A 602 17.50 13.92 14.96
C GLN A 602 18.86 13.23 15.21
N LEU A 603 19.01 12.55 16.35
CA LEU A 603 20.22 11.80 16.67
C LEU A 603 20.44 10.64 15.68
N TYR A 604 19.39 9.86 15.39
CA TYR A 604 19.40 8.77 14.43
C TYR A 604 19.87 9.25 13.05
N ARG A 605 19.32 10.36 12.56
CA ARG A 605 19.70 10.91 11.24
C ARG A 605 21.13 11.44 11.18
N SER A 606 21.60 12.06 12.25
CA SER A 606 22.94 12.68 12.31
C SER A 606 24.06 11.71 12.70
N THR A 607 23.73 10.52 13.21
CA THR A 607 24.71 9.57 13.75
C THR A 607 24.70 8.26 12.98
N GLY A 608 25.64 8.12 12.03
CA GLY A 608 25.80 6.93 11.18
C GLY A 608 25.85 5.60 11.94
N ALA A 609 26.38 5.60 13.16
CA ALA A 609 26.43 4.41 14.01
C ALA A 609 25.07 3.79 14.35
N LEU A 610 24.00 4.59 14.34
CA LEU A 610 22.68 4.11 14.72
C LEU A 610 21.92 3.42 13.58
N TRP A 611 22.40 3.51 12.32
CA TRP A 611 21.66 2.99 11.17
C TRP A 611 22.52 2.35 10.06
N ARG A 612 23.75 2.82 9.83
CA ARG A 612 24.51 2.46 8.62
C ARG A 612 24.91 0.98 8.58
N LEU A 613 25.11 0.37 9.74
CA LEU A 613 25.45 -1.05 9.89
C LEU A 613 24.33 -1.83 10.60
N ASP A 614 23.07 -1.43 10.44
CA ASP A 614 21.92 -2.15 11.01
C ASP A 614 21.86 -3.63 10.59
N ASP A 615 22.32 -3.92 9.37
CA ASP A 615 22.27 -5.27 8.76
C ASP A 615 23.52 -6.11 8.99
N SER A 616 24.48 -5.62 9.79
CA SER A 616 25.76 -6.29 10.01
C SER A 616 26.07 -6.41 11.50
N GLY A 617 26.50 -7.60 11.91
CA GLY A 617 26.99 -7.83 13.28
C GLY A 617 28.19 -6.95 13.66
N GLU A 618 28.90 -6.38 12.69
CA GLU A 618 29.98 -5.41 12.95
C GLU A 618 29.48 -4.08 13.53
N GLY A 619 28.20 -3.74 13.28
CA GLY A 619 27.56 -2.52 13.76
C GLY A 619 27.13 -2.56 15.23
N PHE A 620 27.33 -3.69 15.91
CA PHE A 620 26.81 -3.94 17.25
C PHE A 620 27.80 -4.74 18.12
N ARG A 621 27.92 -4.38 19.40
CA ARG A 621 28.65 -5.18 20.39
C ARG A 621 28.02 -5.02 21.77
N TRP A 622 27.62 -6.13 22.39
CA TRP A 622 27.29 -6.17 23.81
C TRP A 622 28.48 -5.74 24.67
N ILE A 623 28.21 -4.93 25.69
CA ILE A 623 29.15 -4.63 26.77
C ILE A 623 28.72 -5.39 28.03
N GLU A 624 27.45 -5.28 28.41
CA GLU A 624 26.84 -6.02 29.51
C GLU A 624 25.44 -6.47 29.08
N ALA A 625 25.21 -7.78 29.06
CA ALA A 625 23.97 -8.41 28.63
C ALA A 625 23.44 -9.43 29.66
N ASP A 626 24.15 -9.62 30.78
CA ASP A 626 23.89 -10.64 31.80
C ASP A 626 23.58 -10.03 33.19
N ASP A 627 23.50 -8.69 33.32
CA ASP A 627 23.09 -8.01 34.57
C ASP A 627 21.57 -8.09 34.82
N GLN A 628 21.04 -9.31 34.77
CA GLN A 628 19.65 -9.63 35.06
C GLN A 628 19.24 -9.24 36.48
N ALA A 629 20.18 -9.25 37.44
CA ALA A 629 19.91 -8.91 38.83
C ALA A 629 19.47 -7.45 38.99
N GLN A 630 20.00 -6.56 38.15
CA GLN A 630 19.63 -5.14 38.12
C GLN A 630 18.74 -4.78 36.93
N SER A 631 18.54 -5.71 35.99
CA SER A 631 17.87 -5.50 34.70
C SER A 631 18.49 -4.32 33.93
N VAL A 632 19.82 -4.33 33.87
CA VAL A 632 20.62 -3.37 33.09
C VAL A 632 21.13 -4.05 31.83
N PHE A 633 21.07 -3.34 30.71
CA PHE A 633 21.61 -3.79 29.43
C PHE A 633 22.49 -2.68 28.86
N SER A 634 23.59 -3.05 28.23
CA SER A 634 24.40 -2.08 27.53
C SER A 634 25.14 -2.64 26.33
N PHE A 635 25.19 -1.85 25.27
CA PHE A 635 25.88 -2.19 24.05
C PHE A 635 26.44 -0.95 23.37
N VAL A 636 27.38 -1.17 22.45
CA VAL A 636 27.91 -0.14 21.57
C VAL A 636 27.41 -0.37 20.15
N ARG A 637 26.95 0.70 19.52
CA ARG A 637 26.70 0.78 18.08
C ARG A 637 27.89 1.39 17.37
N TYR A 638 28.24 0.83 16.21
CA TYR A 638 29.31 1.31 15.36
C TYR A 638 28.79 1.72 13.98
N GLY A 639 29.33 2.81 13.47
CA GLY A 639 29.12 3.25 12.09
C GLY A 639 30.20 2.72 11.16
N ALA A 640 30.30 3.32 9.98
CA ALA A 640 31.41 3.04 9.07
C ALA A 640 32.77 3.40 9.70
N ALA A 641 33.86 2.89 9.12
CA ALA A 641 35.21 3.19 9.56
C ALA A 641 35.43 4.72 9.68
N GLY A 642 35.88 5.17 10.86
CA GLY A 642 36.09 6.60 11.16
C GLY A 642 34.89 7.32 11.76
N GLU A 643 33.70 6.72 11.80
CA GLU A 643 32.53 7.32 12.46
C GLU A 643 32.60 7.15 14.00
N VAL A 644 31.84 8.02 14.67
CA VAL A 644 31.67 7.99 16.13
C VAL A 644 30.98 6.70 16.57
N ALA A 645 31.22 6.26 17.80
CA ALA A 645 30.52 5.13 18.40
C ALA A 645 29.41 5.65 19.32
N ALA A 646 28.32 4.90 19.46
CA ALA A 646 27.24 5.22 20.39
C ALA A 646 27.11 4.13 21.45
N LEU A 647 27.34 4.48 22.72
CA LEU A 647 27.10 3.61 23.86
C LEU A 647 25.64 3.78 24.29
N CYS A 648 24.90 2.68 24.32
CA CYS A 648 23.48 2.63 24.67
C CYS A 648 23.35 1.84 25.97
N VAL A 649 22.71 2.42 26.99
CA VAL A 649 22.55 1.79 28.31
C VAL A 649 21.10 1.91 28.76
N LEU A 650 20.45 0.78 29.02
CA LEU A 650 19.08 0.70 29.56
C LEU A 650 19.15 0.28 31.04
N ASN A 651 18.53 1.06 31.92
CA ASN A 651 18.11 0.60 33.25
C ASN A 651 16.61 0.35 33.24
N ALA A 652 16.21 -0.92 33.21
CA ALA A 652 14.80 -1.31 33.11
C ALA A 652 14.08 -1.36 34.46
N THR A 653 14.61 -0.71 35.52
CA THR A 653 13.98 -0.65 36.84
C THR A 653 13.86 0.78 37.37
N PRO A 654 12.91 1.08 38.26
CA PRO A 654 12.77 2.42 38.85
C PRO A 654 13.84 2.74 39.89
N VAL A 655 14.83 1.86 40.09
CA VAL A 655 15.93 2.05 41.03
C VAL A 655 17.09 2.72 40.31
N VAL A 656 17.47 3.92 40.77
CA VAL A 656 18.67 4.63 40.30
C VAL A 656 19.91 3.78 40.58
N ARG A 657 20.79 3.63 39.59
CA ARG A 657 22.09 2.97 39.78
C ARG A 657 23.18 4.02 39.89
N GLU A 658 23.65 4.23 41.11
CA GLU A 658 24.76 5.14 41.38
C GLU A 658 26.10 4.44 41.11
N ASN A 659 27.08 5.19 40.60
CA ASN A 659 28.45 4.72 40.39
C ASN A 659 28.57 3.41 39.57
N TYR A 660 27.69 3.21 38.59
CA TYR A 660 27.69 2.02 37.74
C TYR A 660 28.87 2.07 36.77
N ARG A 661 29.89 1.23 37.01
CA ARG A 661 31.07 1.15 36.14
C ARG A 661 30.76 0.32 34.90
N LEU A 662 31.07 0.86 33.73
CA LEU A 662 30.83 0.18 32.46
C LEU A 662 32.05 0.25 31.55
N GLY A 663 32.41 -0.87 30.92
CA GLY A 663 33.52 -0.94 29.97
C GLY A 663 33.22 -0.21 28.68
N VAL A 664 34.18 0.48 28.09
CA VAL A 664 34.03 1.14 26.80
C VAL A 664 35.25 0.91 25.89
N PRO A 665 35.04 0.75 24.57
CA PRO A 665 36.09 0.35 23.64
C PRO A 665 37.05 1.48 23.27
N ARG A 666 36.66 2.75 23.48
CA ARG A 666 37.41 3.94 23.04
C ARG A 666 37.66 4.87 24.23
N GLU A 667 38.89 5.33 24.35
CA GLU A 667 39.30 6.40 25.27
C GLU A 667 38.68 7.74 24.86
N GLY A 668 38.49 8.61 25.84
CA GLY A 668 38.13 10.01 25.68
C GLY A 668 36.78 10.34 26.31
N ARG A 669 36.16 11.38 25.77
CA ARG A 669 34.90 11.90 26.26
C ARG A 669 33.73 11.20 25.59
N TRP A 670 32.72 10.85 26.37
CA TRP A 670 31.45 10.29 25.92
C TRP A 670 30.35 11.27 26.30
N ARG A 671 29.84 12.02 25.33
CA ARG A 671 28.77 13.00 25.54
C ARG A 671 27.43 12.30 25.69
N GLU A 672 26.71 12.58 26.77
CA GLU A 672 25.33 12.14 26.96
C GLU A 672 24.44 12.89 25.96
N ALA A 673 24.13 12.23 24.84
CA ALA A 673 23.37 12.83 23.75
C ALA A 673 21.86 12.71 23.96
N ILE A 674 21.42 11.58 24.52
CA ILE A 674 20.04 11.37 24.95
C ILE A 674 20.06 10.77 26.35
N ASN A 675 19.21 11.31 27.21
CA ASN A 675 18.84 10.73 28.48
C ASN A 675 17.32 10.77 28.56
N THR A 676 16.67 9.60 28.47
CA THR A 676 15.21 9.54 28.42
C THR A 676 14.55 9.95 29.75
N ASP A 677 15.33 10.16 30.80
CA ASP A 677 14.88 10.66 32.10
C ASP A 677 15.14 12.16 32.30
N SER A 678 15.64 12.89 31.30
CA SER A 678 15.77 14.34 31.41
C SER A 678 14.43 15.02 31.71
N ALA A 679 14.46 16.09 32.50
CA ALA A 679 13.27 16.85 32.89
C ALA A 679 12.49 17.40 31.69
N ILE A 680 13.18 17.70 30.57
CA ILE A 680 12.56 18.16 29.32
C ILE A 680 11.60 17.13 28.70
N TYR A 681 11.76 15.85 29.03
CA TYR A 681 10.87 14.76 28.61
C TYR A 681 9.89 14.33 29.72
N GLY A 682 9.89 15.01 30.86
CA GLY A 682 9.09 14.66 32.04
C GLY A 682 9.70 13.57 32.93
N GLY A 683 11.02 13.36 32.85
CA GLY A 683 11.74 12.47 33.76
C GLY A 683 12.19 13.14 35.07
N SER A 684 12.94 12.40 35.88
CA SER A 684 13.45 12.83 37.19
C SER A 684 14.77 13.60 37.15
N ASP A 685 15.34 13.77 35.94
CA ASP A 685 16.59 14.47 35.66
C ASP A 685 17.83 13.82 36.27
N VAL A 686 17.77 12.50 36.49
CA VAL A 686 18.95 11.73 36.89
C VAL A 686 19.82 11.50 35.64
N GLY A 687 21.08 11.96 35.67
CA GLY A 687 22.00 11.80 34.55
C GLY A 687 23.44 12.12 34.93
N ASN A 688 24.28 12.32 33.91
CA ASN A 688 25.73 12.43 34.06
C ASN A 688 26.28 13.84 33.79
N SER A 689 25.45 14.87 33.94
CA SER A 689 25.85 16.28 33.72
C SER A 689 26.44 16.55 32.32
N GLY A 690 25.94 15.86 31.30
CA GLY A 690 26.21 16.12 29.88
C GLY A 690 27.34 15.30 29.24
N ALA A 691 28.31 14.79 30.00
CA ALA A 691 29.34 13.89 29.47
C ALA A 691 30.07 13.13 30.59
N VAL A 692 30.70 12.02 30.23
CA VAL A 692 31.63 11.28 31.09
C VAL A 692 32.98 11.08 30.41
N GLU A 693 34.04 11.02 31.21
CA GLU A 693 35.41 10.77 30.75
C GLU A 693 35.79 9.32 31.06
N THR A 694 36.52 8.69 30.14
CA THR A 694 37.07 7.36 30.39
C THR A 694 38.22 7.38 31.38
N VAL A 695 38.36 6.29 32.13
CA VAL A 695 39.57 5.97 32.89
C VAL A 695 40.17 4.65 32.40
N GLU A 696 41.50 4.50 32.51
CA GLU A 696 42.25 3.30 32.14
C GLU A 696 42.06 2.18 33.17
N VAL A 697 40.81 1.74 33.33
CA VAL A 697 40.43 0.64 34.22
C VAL A 697 39.63 -0.35 33.38
N ALA A 698 40.21 -1.54 33.17
CA ALA A 698 39.57 -2.58 32.41
C ALA A 698 38.27 -3.06 33.06
N SER A 699 37.22 -3.23 32.27
CA SER A 699 35.89 -3.64 32.72
C SER A 699 35.11 -4.22 31.55
N HIS A 700 34.26 -5.25 31.77
CA HIS A 700 33.42 -5.86 30.74
C HIS A 700 34.19 -6.24 29.45
N GLY A 701 35.42 -6.73 29.60
CA GLY A 701 36.29 -7.08 28.48
C GLY A 701 36.80 -5.91 27.63
N GLN A 702 36.61 -4.67 28.08
CA GLN A 702 37.11 -3.45 27.43
C GLN A 702 38.31 -2.85 28.18
N PRO A 703 39.24 -2.16 27.49
CA PRO A 703 40.43 -1.58 28.10
C PRO A 703 40.14 -0.33 28.96
N TRP A 704 39.10 0.42 28.61
CA TRP A 704 38.68 1.64 29.30
C TRP A 704 37.34 1.42 29.98
N SER A 705 37.01 2.26 30.97
CA SER A 705 35.66 2.30 31.53
C SER A 705 35.22 3.70 31.91
N VAL A 706 33.91 3.88 31.97
CA VAL A 706 33.24 5.08 32.49
C VAL A 706 32.49 4.70 33.77
N THR A 707 32.19 5.71 34.61
CA THR A 707 31.31 5.53 35.77
C THR A 707 30.06 6.35 35.50
N LEU A 708 28.91 5.67 35.47
CA LEU A 708 27.63 6.25 35.10
C LEU A 708 26.70 6.31 36.31
N ARG A 709 25.87 7.33 36.34
CA ARG A 709 24.63 7.37 37.11
C ARG A 709 23.49 6.99 36.17
N LEU A 710 22.92 5.80 36.36
CA LEU A 710 21.85 5.31 35.49
C LEU A 710 20.49 5.80 35.98
N PRO A 711 19.72 6.51 35.13
CA PRO A 711 18.39 6.97 35.50
C PRO A 711 17.42 5.82 35.79
N PRO A 712 16.37 6.06 36.59
CA PRO A 712 15.33 5.07 36.83
C PRO A 712 14.44 4.93 35.59
N LEU A 713 14.19 3.68 35.14
CA LEU A 713 13.39 3.39 33.93
C LEU A 713 13.83 4.25 32.74
N GLY A 714 15.12 4.24 32.43
CA GLY A 714 15.69 5.16 31.45
C GLY A 714 16.75 4.54 30.57
N VAL A 715 16.93 5.16 29.40
CA VAL A 715 17.98 4.87 28.44
C VAL A 715 18.91 6.07 28.34
N LEU A 716 20.21 5.80 28.42
CA LEU A 716 21.27 6.74 28.08
C LEU A 716 21.85 6.38 26.72
N VAL A 717 22.03 7.37 25.86
CA VAL A 717 22.77 7.26 24.60
C VAL A 717 23.94 8.22 24.66
N LEU A 718 25.15 7.68 24.74
CA LEU A 718 26.37 8.46 24.80
C LEU A 718 27.15 8.37 23.50
N ILE A 719 27.52 9.50 22.92
CA ILE A 719 28.30 9.57 21.67
C ILE A 719 29.76 9.83 22.00
N HIS A 720 30.65 9.01 21.44
CA HIS A 720 32.09 9.18 21.57
C HIS A 720 32.56 10.46 20.86
N GLU A 721 33.28 11.31 21.57
CA GLU A 721 33.94 12.51 21.03
C GLU A 721 35.46 12.24 20.93
N PRO A 722 36.03 12.12 19.72
CA PRO A 722 37.47 11.90 19.56
C PRO A 722 38.29 13.03 20.17
N LEU A 723 39.40 12.69 20.83
CA LEU A 723 40.34 13.64 21.48
C LEU A 723 40.83 14.78 20.56
N SER A 724 40.85 14.57 19.23
CA SER A 724 41.23 15.59 18.24
C SER A 724 40.21 16.72 18.07
N GLN A 725 38.93 16.50 18.42
CA GLN A 725 37.88 17.54 18.37
C GLN A 725 37.83 18.38 19.66
N VAL A 726 38.14 17.79 20.82
CA VAL A 726 38.17 18.50 22.11
C VAL A 726 39.24 19.61 22.12
N MET A 727 40.38 19.41 21.46
CA MET A 727 41.42 20.45 21.32
C MET A 727 41.05 21.62 20.39
N ARG A 728 40.02 21.48 19.53
CA ARG A 728 39.53 22.56 18.64
C ARG A 728 38.42 23.40 19.26
N ALA A 729 37.60 22.83 20.16
CA ALA A 729 36.54 23.56 20.85
C ALA A 729 37.04 24.39 22.06
N GLY A 730 38.26 24.12 22.54
CA GLY A 730 38.91 24.86 23.63
C GLY A 730 39.86 25.97 23.20
N ARG A 731 39.77 26.49 21.97
CA ARG A 731 40.57 27.63 21.47
C ARG A 731 39.71 28.81 21.07
#